data_AF-B3S9K4-F1
#
_entry.id   AF-B3S9K4-F1
#
_cell.length_a   1.000
_cell.length_b   1.000
_cell.length_c   1.000
_cell.angle_alpha   90.00
_cell.angle_beta   90.00
_cell.angle_gamma   90.00
#
_symmetry.space_group_name_H-M   'P 1'
#
loop_
_entity.id
_entity.type
_entity.pdbx_description
1 polymer ?
#
loop_
_entity_poly.entity_id
_entity_poly.type
_entity_poly.pdbx_seq_one_letter_code
_entity_poly.pdbx_strand_id
1 'polypeptide(L)'
;MLNRQFIIVLWIILSLAIFKAHETCLINNLSSKYQYLSYLNGTWKCSSPSNQMFLINICSGLNNHTKPTIDCPPATAVCRIVSKISAPVSEDIGSYTFNPIVSLTNDSSHGFSLTYRSTTSCQFRPGTKINTTILFRCGNTLGSPEFVNEIDCTFYFQWITSGACAYVSSKFSKTEVPCYVYDEFNRKRDLSPLIKLTGGYLVQNSTQKQIYINVCRNIRIRSLFDRYYGCPAQSSACIINSDSNRSPINIGEPMYPPQYRNGKIFLSYVTKQNYSACMQRPITTEIIFRCNKSVQNPGPRLINSSSACRYIIEWVTEYACPVKNLLIKNNCSFTMADGYYFDLNPLMNSKHDYRVTNYKTHSTIYFNVCGPSNLPACGTANGDQSKSNAVCQIHDAGIHQEYRGGDFKYMKLRYVDNQLTLIYNHGSSCRNGINRSTVILFRCDIFENIGIPFFHEEDSCTYFISWSTKFACKRKLGTAFPPYCSYKDPLNRFVYNMIPLRRIFSRYEVKIGNNQTVQFNICNRLWHSACRDSDSSSVASVCKDKMILGRTQGQLDTLISKDNQLQLHYPSIGQDYPSTTLLFQCDLHAIHVNSARIIFYQLTSSGNYVFNVSTPLACPPRSTSCYVQDSAGNHYNLSNLYRSNNNWDATERRYHIQFRYYINICGPVNPVDGPFCSTSTPFLGGCQVDTVHNISYNIGYIASPPIFKNDRIYLRYINGDLCHHRYRRSTTIQLICSDVEGRLTFSHETYQCEYIFFLQTPAACPTPSTVGQQCQAFDPTFHHYYDLSSLSNFKSDYNVMVSNKTIYRLNICQPLVVPCGTDKSSGACSYNKGWFN
;
A
#
# COMPACT_ATOMS: atom_id res chain seq x y z
N MET A 1 76.70 23.46 -49.04
CA MET A 1 76.49 22.46 -47.96
C MET A 1 75.53 22.92 -46.84
N LEU A 2 75.14 24.19 -46.72
CA LEU A 2 74.20 24.64 -45.65
C LEU A 2 72.71 24.29 -45.88
N ASN A 3 72.29 23.92 -47.09
CA ASN A 3 70.86 23.75 -47.39
C ASN A 3 70.32 22.32 -47.10
N ARG A 4 71.20 21.33 -46.89
CA ARG A 4 70.80 19.95 -46.57
C ARG A 4 70.58 19.73 -45.07
N GLN A 5 71.31 20.43 -44.20
CA GLN A 5 71.12 20.30 -42.75
C GLN A 5 69.84 20.99 -42.26
N PHE A 6 69.42 22.10 -42.87
CA PHE A 6 68.17 22.77 -42.50
C PHE A 6 66.94 21.93 -42.85
N ILE A 7 66.92 21.25 -43.99
CA ILE A 7 65.80 20.39 -44.40
C ILE A 7 65.73 19.13 -43.52
N ILE A 8 66.87 18.56 -43.12
CA ILE A 8 66.91 17.40 -42.23
C ILE A 8 66.49 17.79 -40.81
N VAL A 9 66.88 18.96 -40.30
CA VAL A 9 66.42 19.45 -38.99
C VAL A 9 64.93 19.82 -39.04
N LEU A 10 64.41 20.41 -40.14
CA LEU A 10 62.98 20.66 -40.29
C LEU A 10 62.19 19.36 -40.43
N TRP A 11 62.72 18.34 -41.10
CA TRP A 11 62.11 17.01 -41.16
C TRP A 11 62.19 16.27 -39.83
N ILE A 12 63.27 16.40 -39.06
CA ILE A 12 63.41 15.82 -37.72
C ILE A 12 62.49 16.54 -36.72
N ILE A 13 62.32 17.87 -36.83
CA ILE A 13 61.37 18.63 -36.02
C ILE A 13 59.92 18.37 -36.46
N LEU A 14 59.62 18.22 -37.76
CA LEU A 14 58.27 17.81 -38.22
C LEU A 14 57.96 16.34 -37.91
N SER A 15 58.95 15.43 -37.91
CA SER A 15 58.77 14.03 -37.55
C SER A 15 58.76 13.79 -36.04
N LEU A 16 59.41 14.65 -35.24
CA LEU A 16 59.25 14.70 -33.79
C LEU A 16 57.93 15.37 -33.38
N ALA A 17 57.40 16.30 -34.18
CA ALA A 17 56.09 16.92 -33.95
C ALA A 17 54.89 16.09 -34.47
N ILE A 18 55.13 14.98 -35.17
CA ILE A 18 54.12 13.99 -35.56
C ILE A 18 54.43 12.64 -34.89
N PHE A 19 54.75 12.67 -33.60
CA PHE A 19 54.32 11.57 -32.74
C PHE A 19 52.87 11.85 -32.35
N LYS A 20 51.95 11.48 -33.25
CA LYS A 20 50.56 11.21 -32.86
C LYS A 20 50.67 10.08 -31.85
N ALA A 21 50.66 10.42 -30.56
CA ALA A 21 50.70 9.45 -29.47
C ALA A 21 49.66 8.37 -29.79
N HIS A 22 50.15 7.14 -29.95
CA HIS A 22 49.35 5.99 -30.33
C HIS A 22 48.03 5.94 -29.52
N GLU A 23 46.93 5.68 -30.23
CA GLU A 23 45.55 5.50 -29.74
C GLU A 23 45.37 4.28 -28.82
N THR A 24 46.29 4.01 -27.90
CA THR A 24 46.27 2.76 -27.13
C THR A 24 46.07 3.03 -25.65
N CYS A 25 44.90 3.58 -25.27
CA CYS A 25 44.35 3.25 -23.96
C CYS A 25 43.83 1.81 -24.04
N LEU A 26 44.73 0.86 -23.80
CA LEU A 26 44.41 -0.55 -23.76
C LEU A 26 44.09 -0.91 -22.32
N ILE A 27 42.82 -1.24 -22.07
CA ILE A 27 42.39 -1.85 -20.82
C ILE A 27 42.80 -3.33 -20.84
N ASN A 28 44.11 -3.57 -20.74
CA ASN A 28 44.68 -4.92 -20.67
C ASN A 28 44.08 -5.66 -19.45
N ASN A 29 43.71 -6.94 -19.61
CA ASN A 29 43.03 -7.82 -18.64
C ASN A 29 41.50 -7.65 -18.39
N LEU A 30 40.79 -6.72 -19.03
CA LEU A 30 39.30 -6.65 -18.90
C LEU A 30 38.54 -7.23 -20.10
N SER A 31 39.16 -7.32 -21.28
CA SER A 31 38.49 -7.65 -22.55
C SER A 31 37.89 -9.06 -22.65
N SER A 32 38.42 -10.04 -21.91
CA SER A 32 37.86 -11.41 -21.86
C SER A 32 36.66 -11.57 -20.92
N LYS A 33 36.49 -10.65 -19.95
CA LYS A 33 35.43 -10.73 -18.91
C LYS A 33 34.36 -9.63 -19.05
N TYR A 34 34.67 -8.45 -19.59
CA TYR A 34 33.75 -7.30 -19.70
C TYR A 34 33.75 -6.71 -21.11
N GLN A 35 33.16 -7.45 -22.05
CA GLN A 35 33.22 -7.21 -23.51
C GLN A 35 32.58 -5.88 -23.98
N TYR A 36 31.86 -5.16 -23.11
CA TYR A 36 30.94 -4.08 -23.47
C TYR A 36 31.32 -2.69 -22.92
N LEU A 37 32.52 -2.58 -22.35
CA LEU A 37 33.11 -1.31 -21.88
C LEU A 37 33.21 -0.24 -22.97
N SER A 38 33.37 -0.64 -24.23
CA SER A 38 33.43 0.26 -25.38
C SER A 38 32.13 1.05 -25.63
N TYR A 39 30.98 0.60 -25.10
CA TYR A 39 29.71 1.34 -25.17
C TYR A 39 29.67 2.59 -24.30
N LEU A 40 30.61 2.72 -23.36
CA LEU A 40 30.76 3.90 -22.52
C LEU A 40 31.66 4.95 -23.16
N ASN A 41 32.17 4.69 -24.37
CA ASN A 41 32.94 5.66 -25.15
C ASN A 41 32.06 6.86 -25.49
N GLY A 42 32.51 8.05 -25.13
CA GLY A 42 31.77 9.30 -25.26
C GLY A 42 31.94 10.18 -24.03
N THR A 43 31.57 11.45 -24.16
CA THR A 43 31.73 12.42 -23.07
C THR A 43 30.55 12.36 -22.10
N TRP A 44 30.84 12.02 -20.85
CA TRP A 44 29.89 11.95 -19.74
C TRP A 44 30.09 13.13 -18.80
N LYS A 45 28.99 13.78 -18.43
CA LYS A 45 28.98 14.91 -17.50
C LYS A 45 28.56 14.46 -16.10
N CYS A 46 29.25 14.92 -15.05
CA CYS A 46 28.96 14.61 -13.65
C CYS A 46 29.19 15.85 -12.76
N SER A 47 28.37 16.09 -11.74
CA SER A 47 28.51 17.23 -10.81
C SER A 47 28.70 16.80 -9.37
N SER A 48 29.54 17.51 -8.60
CA SER A 48 29.63 17.35 -7.15
C SER A 48 28.41 17.96 -6.42
N PRO A 49 28.19 17.62 -5.12
CA PRO A 49 27.23 18.32 -4.27
C PRO A 49 27.42 19.84 -4.22
N SER A 50 28.67 20.31 -4.31
CA SER A 50 29.11 21.72 -4.37
C SER A 50 28.99 22.35 -5.77
N ASN A 51 28.32 21.69 -6.72
CA ASN A 51 28.08 22.19 -8.09
C ASN A 51 29.34 22.32 -8.96
N GLN A 52 30.42 21.63 -8.60
CA GLN A 52 31.61 21.50 -9.43
C GLN A 52 31.34 20.49 -10.54
N MET A 53 31.70 20.83 -11.78
CA MET A 53 31.41 20.01 -12.95
C MET A 53 32.64 19.21 -13.38
N PHE A 54 32.39 17.97 -13.79
CA PHE A 54 33.37 17.05 -14.32
C PHE A 54 32.92 16.50 -15.67
N LEU A 55 33.86 16.36 -16.60
CA LEU A 55 33.69 15.65 -17.85
C LEU A 55 34.57 14.40 -17.81
N ILE A 56 33.99 13.25 -18.11
CA ILE A 56 34.63 11.93 -18.06
C ILE A 56 34.47 11.28 -19.42
N ASN A 57 35.55 10.76 -19.98
CA ASN A 57 35.49 9.82 -21.09
C ASN A 57 36.41 8.63 -20.78
N ILE A 58 35.95 7.43 -21.10
CA ILE A 58 36.71 6.21 -20.82
C ILE A 58 37.63 5.94 -22.01
N CYS A 59 38.93 5.88 -21.72
CA CYS A 59 39.95 5.45 -22.68
C CYS A 59 40.01 6.21 -24.01
N SER A 60 39.50 7.43 -24.04
CA SER A 60 39.66 8.34 -25.17
C SER A 60 39.63 9.78 -24.67
N GLY A 61 40.09 10.70 -25.50
CA GLY A 61 40.01 12.12 -25.21
C GLY A 61 38.58 12.61 -25.14
N LEU A 62 38.36 13.68 -24.40
CA LEU A 62 37.08 14.39 -24.40
C LEU A 62 36.82 14.94 -25.81
N ASN A 63 35.74 14.52 -26.45
CA ASN A 63 35.36 15.00 -27.78
C ASN A 63 34.75 16.41 -27.66
N ASN A 64 35.31 17.40 -28.35
CA ASN A 64 34.88 18.82 -28.36
C ASN A 64 33.49 19.09 -28.99
N HIS A 65 32.58 18.11 -29.06
CA HIS A 65 31.27 18.24 -29.70
C HIS A 65 30.19 18.88 -28.81
N THR A 66 30.48 19.19 -27.55
CA THR A 66 29.61 20.02 -26.71
C THR A 66 30.00 21.48 -26.89
N LYS A 67 29.07 22.34 -27.35
CA LYS A 67 29.12 23.83 -27.45
C LYS A 67 30.48 24.52 -27.11
N PRO A 68 30.95 25.48 -27.92
CA PRO A 68 32.35 25.89 -28.08
C PRO A 68 32.95 26.74 -26.93
N THR A 69 32.62 26.50 -25.67
CA THR A 69 33.01 27.39 -24.55
C THR A 69 33.84 26.73 -23.45
N ILE A 70 34.20 25.44 -23.56
CA ILE A 70 34.98 24.74 -22.52
C ILE A 70 36.01 23.82 -23.20
N ASP A 71 37.24 24.30 -23.36
CA ASP A 71 38.38 23.52 -23.87
C ASP A 71 39.12 22.85 -22.72
N CYS A 72 38.82 21.57 -22.47
CA CYS A 72 39.64 20.76 -21.57
C CYS A 72 41.06 20.57 -22.16
N PRO A 73 42.10 20.45 -21.32
CA PRO A 73 43.45 20.24 -21.82
C PRO A 73 43.53 19.02 -22.77
N PRO A 74 44.38 19.05 -23.80
CA PRO A 74 44.58 17.90 -24.67
C PRO A 74 45.03 16.70 -23.84
N ALA A 75 44.77 15.48 -24.33
CA ALA A 75 45.13 14.25 -23.63
C ALA A 75 44.35 13.95 -22.32
N THR A 76 43.32 14.74 -21.98
CA THR A 76 42.51 14.56 -20.76
C THR A 76 41.39 13.53 -20.93
N ALA A 77 41.33 12.55 -20.03
CA ALA A 77 40.22 11.59 -19.88
C ALA A 77 39.18 12.10 -18.88
N VAL A 78 39.63 12.74 -17.80
CA VAL A 78 38.78 13.31 -16.76
C VAL A 78 39.17 14.77 -16.50
N CYS A 79 38.24 15.66 -16.78
CA CYS A 79 38.42 17.10 -16.73
C CYS A 79 37.51 17.73 -15.67
N ARG A 80 38.08 18.60 -14.85
CA ARG A 80 37.37 19.39 -13.84
C ARG A 80 37.16 20.81 -14.37
N ILE A 81 35.93 21.30 -14.33
CA ILE A 81 35.60 22.66 -14.75
C ILE A 81 35.55 23.56 -13.50
N VAL A 82 36.46 24.53 -13.45
CA VAL A 82 36.62 25.51 -12.38
C VAL A 82 36.12 26.86 -12.90
N SER A 83 34.93 27.28 -12.47
CA SER A 83 34.36 28.55 -12.89
C SER A 83 35.07 29.71 -12.17
N LYS A 84 35.88 30.51 -12.89
CA LYS A 84 36.35 31.81 -12.41
C LYS A 84 35.54 32.93 -13.07
N ILE A 85 35.47 34.09 -12.41
CA ILE A 85 34.61 35.24 -12.73
C ILE A 85 34.84 35.80 -14.16
N SER A 86 35.99 35.52 -14.78
CA SER A 86 36.36 36.03 -16.10
C SER A 86 36.35 34.98 -17.24
N ALA A 87 36.42 33.68 -16.95
CA ALA A 87 36.30 32.57 -17.91
C ALA A 87 36.24 31.21 -17.17
N PRO A 88 35.55 30.17 -17.70
CA PRO A 88 35.67 28.81 -17.17
C PRO A 88 37.08 28.29 -17.42
N VAL A 89 37.83 28.01 -16.36
CA VAL A 89 39.14 27.36 -16.43
C VAL A 89 38.94 25.87 -16.21
N SER A 90 39.43 25.03 -17.10
CA SER A 90 39.41 23.57 -16.96
C SER A 90 40.76 23.02 -16.53
N GLU A 91 40.73 21.93 -15.77
CA GLU A 91 41.91 21.27 -15.21
C GLU A 91 41.88 19.77 -15.52
N ASP A 92 43.03 19.23 -15.95
CA ASP A 92 43.24 17.79 -16.10
C ASP A 92 43.34 17.14 -14.72
N ILE A 93 42.41 16.24 -14.40
CA ILE A 93 42.43 15.42 -13.19
C ILE A 93 42.56 13.92 -13.50
N GLY A 94 42.84 13.57 -14.76
CA GLY A 94 43.09 12.21 -15.21
C GLY A 94 43.37 12.18 -16.71
N SER A 95 44.56 11.73 -17.11
CA SER A 95 44.99 11.63 -18.51
C SER A 95 44.70 10.25 -19.10
N TYR A 96 44.39 10.18 -20.41
CA TYR A 96 44.33 8.91 -21.16
C TYR A 96 45.65 8.53 -21.83
N THR A 97 46.70 9.35 -21.73
CA THR A 97 48.04 9.04 -22.30
C THR A 97 48.70 7.86 -21.62
N PHE A 98 48.26 7.52 -20.41
CA PHE A 98 48.68 6.35 -19.67
C PHE A 98 47.52 5.36 -19.61
N ASN A 99 47.82 4.06 -19.68
CA ASN A 99 46.82 3.04 -19.43
C ASN A 99 46.29 3.18 -17.99
N PRO A 100 44.96 3.16 -17.78
CA PRO A 100 44.40 3.23 -16.45
C PRO A 100 44.79 1.99 -15.65
N ILE A 101 45.04 2.19 -14.36
CA ILE A 101 45.28 1.07 -13.45
C ILE A 101 43.94 0.38 -13.20
N VAL A 102 43.87 -0.89 -13.57
CA VAL A 102 42.71 -1.74 -13.34
C VAL A 102 42.87 -2.44 -12.01
N SER A 103 41.87 -2.35 -11.14
CA SER A 103 41.79 -3.21 -9.95
C SER A 103 40.48 -3.99 -9.96
N LEU A 104 40.59 -5.32 -9.93
CA LEU A 104 39.44 -6.20 -9.75
C LEU A 104 39.08 -6.21 -8.27
N THR A 105 37.79 -6.05 -7.97
CA THR A 105 37.32 -6.21 -6.59
C THR A 105 37.40 -7.69 -6.20
N ASN A 106 37.91 -8.02 -5.01
CA ASN A 106 38.07 -9.38 -4.48
C ASN A 106 36.79 -10.23 -4.51
N ASP A 107 35.65 -9.55 -4.59
CA ASP A 107 34.34 -10.13 -4.69
C ASP A 107 34.07 -10.37 -6.19
N SER A 108 34.30 -11.61 -6.64
CA SER A 108 34.48 -12.03 -8.05
C SER A 108 33.29 -11.75 -9.00
N SER A 109 32.21 -11.14 -8.48
CA SER A 109 31.01 -10.70 -9.19
C SER A 109 30.66 -9.19 -9.09
N HIS A 110 31.50 -8.35 -8.45
CA HIS A 110 31.07 -7.01 -7.99
C HIS A 110 31.66 -5.77 -8.71
N GLY A 111 32.31 -5.97 -9.86
CA GLY A 111 32.77 -4.88 -10.73
C GLY A 111 34.29 -4.74 -10.80
N PHE A 112 34.75 -3.53 -11.14
CA PHE A 112 36.17 -3.19 -11.27
C PHE A 112 36.36 -1.68 -11.06
N SER A 113 37.58 -1.25 -10.74
CA SER A 113 37.92 0.17 -10.74
C SER A 113 38.94 0.49 -11.83
N LEU A 114 38.80 1.68 -12.41
CA LEU A 114 39.79 2.29 -13.30
C LEU A 114 40.37 3.50 -12.60
N THR A 115 41.70 3.54 -12.46
CA THR A 115 42.39 4.71 -11.90
C THR A 115 43.22 5.40 -12.98
N TYR A 116 42.85 6.65 -13.29
CA TYR A 116 43.55 7.55 -14.19
C TYR A 116 44.52 8.42 -13.41
N ARG A 117 45.74 8.58 -13.92
CA ARG A 117 46.74 9.50 -13.39
C ARG A 117 46.75 10.78 -14.21
N SER A 118 46.74 11.93 -13.56
CA SER A 118 46.82 13.25 -14.20
C SER A 118 48.26 13.68 -14.45
N THR A 119 48.45 14.61 -15.38
CA THR A 119 49.71 15.37 -15.53
C THR A 119 49.85 16.50 -14.50
N THR A 120 48.72 16.94 -13.92
CA THR A 120 48.63 18.04 -12.95
C THR A 120 49.15 17.65 -11.56
N SER A 121 49.94 18.53 -10.95
CA SER A 121 50.47 18.35 -9.60
C SER A 121 49.43 18.70 -8.53
N CYS A 122 49.35 17.90 -7.48
CA CYS A 122 48.50 18.14 -6.31
C CYS A 122 49.01 19.37 -5.53
N GLN A 123 48.12 20.32 -5.25
CA GLN A 123 48.46 21.55 -4.52
C GLN A 123 48.78 21.30 -3.04
N PHE A 124 48.13 20.31 -2.41
CA PHE A 124 48.25 20.03 -0.98
C PHE A 124 49.42 19.09 -0.63
N ARG A 125 49.98 18.39 -1.62
CA ARG A 125 51.13 17.49 -1.45
C ARG A 125 52.12 17.71 -2.61
N PRO A 126 53.15 18.54 -2.41
CA PRO A 126 54.19 18.77 -3.40
C PRO A 126 54.83 17.44 -3.83
N GLY A 127 54.90 17.19 -5.13
CA GLY A 127 55.47 15.96 -5.70
C GLY A 127 54.47 14.83 -6.00
N THR A 128 53.21 14.91 -5.55
CA THR A 128 52.17 13.96 -5.97
C THR A 128 51.34 14.50 -7.12
N LYS A 129 50.83 13.59 -7.95
CA LYS A 129 49.92 13.91 -9.07
C LYS A 129 48.47 13.65 -8.68
N ILE A 130 47.55 14.38 -9.30
CA ILE A 130 46.12 14.14 -9.12
C ILE A 130 45.76 12.78 -9.71
N ASN A 131 44.92 12.03 -9.00
CA ASN A 131 44.39 10.76 -9.49
C ASN A 131 42.86 10.83 -9.57
N THR A 132 42.29 10.05 -10.48
CA THR A 132 40.86 9.81 -10.51
C THR A 132 40.59 8.32 -10.52
N THR A 133 39.83 7.81 -9.54
CA THR A 133 39.39 6.42 -9.48
C THR A 133 37.89 6.34 -9.75
N ILE A 134 37.52 5.58 -10.77
CA ILE A 134 36.11 5.31 -11.14
C ILE A 134 35.80 3.86 -10.79
N LEU A 135 34.90 3.65 -9.83
CA LEU A 135 34.40 2.34 -9.45
C LEU A 135 33.19 1.96 -10.33
N PHE A 136 33.39 0.99 -11.20
CA PHE A 136 32.34 0.42 -12.05
C PHE A 136 31.63 -0.72 -11.33
N ARG A 137 30.30 -0.70 -11.34
CA ARG A 137 29.45 -1.77 -10.82
C ARG A 137 28.41 -2.15 -11.88
N CYS A 138 28.12 -3.44 -11.98
CA CYS A 138 27.12 -3.94 -12.92
C CYS A 138 25.72 -3.39 -12.59
N GLY A 139 25.02 -2.91 -13.62
CA GLY A 139 23.69 -2.30 -13.53
C GLY A 139 22.75 -2.69 -14.67
N ASN A 140 21.49 -2.28 -14.57
CA ASN A 140 20.45 -2.63 -15.55
C ASN A 140 20.37 -1.67 -16.77
N THR A 141 20.99 -0.50 -16.68
CA THR A 141 20.99 0.59 -17.69
C THR A 141 22.42 1.13 -17.85
N LEU A 142 22.68 2.00 -18.83
CA LEU A 142 23.98 2.68 -18.98
C LEU A 142 24.33 3.53 -17.75
N GLY A 143 23.31 4.02 -17.04
CA GLY A 143 23.45 4.87 -15.87
C GLY A 143 24.21 6.17 -16.17
N SER A 144 24.82 6.73 -15.14
CA SER A 144 25.72 7.87 -15.26
C SER A 144 26.78 7.81 -14.14
N PRO A 145 27.97 8.38 -14.37
CA PRO A 145 28.95 8.54 -13.31
C PRO A 145 28.44 9.50 -12.23
N GLU A 146 28.63 9.13 -10.97
CA GLU A 146 28.28 9.93 -9.79
C GLU A 146 29.55 10.24 -9.00
N PHE A 147 29.74 11.50 -8.61
CA PHE A 147 30.85 11.92 -7.76
C PHE A 147 30.61 11.46 -6.32
N VAL A 148 31.59 10.80 -5.73
CA VAL A 148 31.51 10.28 -4.35
C VAL A 148 32.17 11.28 -3.40
N ASN A 149 33.47 11.51 -3.57
CA ASN A 149 34.27 12.39 -2.74
C ASN A 149 35.65 12.65 -3.37
N GLU A 150 36.39 13.57 -2.75
CA GLU A 150 37.80 13.85 -3.03
C GLU A 150 38.57 13.65 -1.72
N ILE A 151 39.59 12.78 -1.74
CA ILE A 151 40.48 12.53 -0.60
C ILE A 151 41.91 12.53 -1.11
N ASP A 152 42.81 13.28 -0.47
CA ASP A 152 44.24 13.29 -0.79
C ASP A 152 44.55 13.48 -2.30
N CYS A 153 43.91 14.45 -2.95
CA CYS A 153 44.03 14.70 -4.39
C CYS A 153 43.63 13.51 -5.29
N THR A 154 42.82 12.59 -4.76
CA THR A 154 42.20 11.51 -5.51
C THR A 154 40.69 11.73 -5.58
N PHE A 155 40.16 11.83 -6.80
CA PHE A 155 38.74 11.99 -7.06
C PHE A 155 38.10 10.61 -7.22
N TYR A 156 37.09 10.32 -6.42
CA TYR A 156 36.37 9.06 -6.48
C TYR A 156 35.01 9.25 -7.14
N PHE A 157 34.77 8.42 -8.15
CA PHE A 157 33.48 8.32 -8.83
C PHE A 157 32.95 6.89 -8.71
N GLN A 158 31.63 6.78 -8.72
CA GLN A 158 30.95 5.49 -8.84
C GLN A 158 30.08 5.50 -10.10
N TRP A 159 30.14 4.42 -10.88
CA TRP A 159 29.33 4.26 -12.07
C TRP A 159 28.65 2.89 -12.07
N ILE A 160 27.34 2.89 -11.81
CA ILE A 160 26.50 1.69 -11.93
C ILE A 160 26.02 1.63 -13.38
N THR A 161 26.50 0.65 -14.15
CA THR A 161 26.28 0.57 -15.59
C THR A 161 26.20 -0.86 -16.10
N SER A 162 25.37 -1.08 -17.12
CA SER A 162 25.27 -2.34 -17.86
C SER A 162 26.57 -2.71 -18.56
N GLY A 163 27.42 -1.73 -18.90
CA GLY A 163 28.75 -1.97 -19.46
C GLY A 163 29.73 -2.68 -18.52
N ALA A 164 29.44 -2.68 -17.21
CA ALA A 164 30.27 -3.29 -16.18
C ALA A 164 29.83 -4.71 -15.80
N CYS A 165 28.92 -5.32 -16.57
CA CYS A 165 28.41 -6.67 -16.32
C CYS A 165 29.22 -7.72 -17.10
N ALA A 166 29.62 -8.81 -16.44
CA ALA A 166 30.47 -9.84 -17.04
C ALA A 166 29.73 -10.74 -18.06
N TYR A 167 28.43 -10.95 -17.85
CA TYR A 167 27.58 -11.72 -18.77
C TYR A 167 26.37 -10.88 -19.16
N VAL A 168 26.56 -10.05 -20.18
CA VAL A 168 25.46 -9.35 -20.82
C VAL A 168 24.92 -10.31 -21.89
N SER A 169 23.69 -10.82 -21.72
CA SER A 169 23.06 -11.58 -22.81
C SER A 169 23.17 -10.72 -24.07
N SER A 170 23.56 -11.30 -25.21
CA SER A 170 23.76 -10.65 -26.52
C SER A 170 22.58 -9.77 -27.04
N LYS A 171 21.51 -9.66 -26.25
CA LYS A 171 20.29 -8.86 -26.45
C LYS A 171 20.22 -7.55 -25.64
N PHE A 172 21.18 -7.22 -24.77
CA PHE A 172 21.23 -5.90 -24.10
C PHE A 172 22.20 -4.97 -24.84
N SER A 173 21.82 -3.70 -25.01
CA SER A 173 22.75 -2.58 -25.24
C SER A 173 23.32 -2.29 -26.65
N LYS A 174 22.70 -2.71 -27.76
CA LYS A 174 23.06 -2.07 -29.05
C LYS A 174 22.47 -0.66 -29.21
N THR A 175 21.44 -0.31 -28.44
CA THR A 175 20.61 0.87 -28.70
C THR A 175 20.14 1.55 -27.41
N GLU A 176 21.04 1.78 -26.46
CA GLU A 176 20.78 2.64 -25.30
C GLU A 176 21.66 3.88 -25.41
N VAL A 177 21.12 5.05 -25.07
CA VAL A 177 21.85 6.33 -25.04
C VAL A 177 21.86 6.88 -23.60
N PRO A 178 22.80 7.78 -23.24
CA PRO A 178 22.79 8.42 -21.93
C PRO A 178 21.41 9.03 -21.63
N CYS A 179 20.84 8.74 -20.45
CA CYS A 179 19.46 9.12 -20.13
C CYS A 179 19.34 10.24 -19.10
N TYR A 180 20.26 11.20 -19.16
CA TYR A 180 20.28 12.34 -18.27
C TYR A 180 20.81 13.57 -19.00
N VAL A 181 20.51 14.75 -18.47
CA VAL A 181 21.00 16.02 -18.98
C VAL A 181 21.20 17.02 -17.85
N TYR A 182 22.07 18.00 -18.03
CA TYR A 182 22.23 19.11 -17.10
C TYR A 182 21.50 20.34 -17.63
N ASP A 183 20.77 21.03 -16.77
CA ASP A 183 20.16 22.32 -17.13
C ASP A 183 21.21 23.45 -17.17
N GLU A 184 20.74 24.65 -17.53
CA GLU A 184 21.57 25.87 -17.62
C GLU A 184 22.24 26.26 -16.28
N PHE A 185 21.72 25.75 -15.16
CA PHE A 185 22.25 25.97 -13.81
C PHE A 185 23.11 24.80 -13.31
N ASN A 186 23.51 23.89 -14.21
CA ASN A 186 24.28 22.69 -13.88
C ASN A 186 23.57 21.75 -12.89
N ARG A 187 22.23 21.73 -12.87
CA ARG A 187 21.46 20.77 -12.07
C ARG A 187 21.09 19.56 -12.93
N LYS A 188 21.46 18.36 -12.48
CA LYS A 188 21.14 17.10 -13.16
C LYS A 188 19.62 16.89 -13.28
N ARG A 189 19.18 16.49 -14.47
CA ARG A 189 17.87 15.93 -14.81
C ARG A 189 18.08 14.48 -15.22
N ASP A 190 17.48 13.55 -14.52
CA ASP A 190 17.73 12.13 -14.73
C ASP A 190 16.44 11.41 -15.14
N LEU A 191 16.39 11.01 -16.41
CA LEU A 191 15.26 10.29 -17.00
C LEU A 191 15.46 8.77 -16.94
N SER A 192 16.59 8.29 -16.43
CA SER A 192 16.88 6.85 -16.29
C SER A 192 15.77 6.06 -15.56
N PRO A 193 15.06 6.62 -14.55
CA PRO A 193 13.94 5.93 -13.91
C PRO A 193 12.72 5.68 -14.82
N LEU A 194 12.60 6.40 -15.94
CA LEU A 194 11.56 6.20 -16.96
C LEU A 194 11.96 5.14 -17.99
N ILE A 195 13.15 4.55 -17.88
CA ILE A 195 13.58 3.47 -18.76
C ILE A 195 12.81 2.20 -18.39
N LYS A 196 12.07 1.63 -19.34
CA LYS A 196 11.55 0.26 -19.21
C LYS A 196 12.58 -0.74 -19.73
N LEU A 197 12.99 -1.68 -18.89
CA LEU A 197 13.90 -2.75 -19.29
C LEU A 197 13.21 -3.75 -20.24
N THR A 198 11.90 -3.94 -20.04
CA THR A 198 10.98 -4.69 -20.89
C THR A 198 9.69 -3.91 -21.16
N GLY A 199 9.15 -4.03 -22.38
CA GLY A 199 7.94 -3.34 -22.83
C GLY A 199 8.13 -1.86 -23.18
N GLY A 200 7.01 -1.14 -23.26
CA GLY A 200 6.94 0.29 -23.60
C GLY A 200 5.78 1.00 -22.91
N TYR A 201 5.73 2.33 -23.04
CA TYR A 201 4.64 3.20 -22.61
C TYR A 201 3.68 3.41 -23.77
N LEU A 202 2.39 3.18 -23.55
CA LEU A 202 1.36 3.55 -24.50
C LEU A 202 1.19 5.07 -24.48
N VAL A 203 1.27 5.69 -25.66
CA VAL A 203 1.03 7.13 -25.83
C VAL A 203 -0.47 7.38 -25.92
N GLN A 204 -0.97 8.32 -25.13
CA GLN A 204 -2.39 8.68 -25.09
C GLN A 204 -2.79 9.60 -26.25
N ASN A 205 -4.10 9.69 -26.51
CA ASN A 205 -4.74 10.52 -27.55
C ASN A 205 -4.41 10.12 -29.01
N SER A 206 -4.03 8.88 -29.27
CA SER A 206 -3.86 8.37 -30.63
C SER A 206 -5.13 7.61 -31.08
N THR A 207 -6.07 8.33 -31.68
CA THR A 207 -7.45 7.85 -31.95
C THR A 207 -7.56 6.69 -32.95
N GLN A 208 -6.50 6.40 -33.73
CA GLN A 208 -6.50 5.34 -34.76
C GLN A 208 -5.26 4.43 -34.76
N LYS A 209 -4.24 4.74 -33.95
CA LYS A 209 -2.91 4.08 -34.00
C LYS A 209 -2.43 3.86 -32.58
N GLN A 210 -2.05 2.64 -32.18
CA GLN A 210 -1.46 2.43 -30.86
C GLN A 210 0.05 2.73 -30.94
N ILE A 211 0.46 3.85 -30.35
CA ILE A 211 1.87 4.25 -30.36
C ILE A 211 2.50 3.82 -29.03
N TYR A 212 3.59 3.07 -29.12
CA TYR A 212 4.40 2.68 -27.97
C TYR A 212 5.76 3.37 -28.04
N ILE A 213 6.22 3.87 -26.89
CA ILE A 213 7.56 4.44 -26.74
C ILE A 213 8.32 3.80 -25.58
N ASN A 214 9.63 3.80 -25.64
CA ASN A 214 10.49 3.62 -24.48
C ASN A 214 11.47 4.81 -24.40
N VAL A 215 12.04 5.05 -23.22
CA VAL A 215 12.90 6.21 -22.97
C VAL A 215 14.36 5.78 -23.05
N CYS A 216 15.16 6.48 -23.84
CA CYS A 216 16.61 6.30 -24.04
C CYS A 216 17.09 4.93 -24.53
N ARG A 217 16.19 3.98 -24.76
CA ARG A 217 16.50 2.65 -25.28
C ARG A 217 15.33 2.08 -26.08
N ASN A 218 15.60 1.01 -26.81
CA ASN A 218 14.59 0.28 -27.58
C ASN A 218 13.52 -0.40 -26.70
N ILE A 219 12.34 -0.60 -27.28
CA ILE A 219 11.27 -1.42 -26.72
C ILE A 219 11.70 -2.89 -26.81
N ARG A 220 11.59 -3.62 -25.69
CA ARG A 220 11.97 -5.04 -25.63
C ARG A 220 10.73 -5.91 -25.44
N ILE A 221 10.52 -6.82 -26.38
CA ILE A 221 9.41 -7.78 -26.37
C ILE A 221 9.77 -8.95 -25.43
N ARG A 222 8.85 -9.32 -24.53
CA ARG A 222 9.06 -10.40 -23.55
C ARG A 222 8.27 -11.66 -23.93
N SER A 223 7.04 -11.49 -24.42
CA SER A 223 6.12 -12.57 -24.76
C SER A 223 5.44 -12.34 -26.12
N LEU A 224 5.01 -13.44 -26.75
CA LEU A 224 4.22 -13.41 -27.99
C LEU A 224 2.82 -12.80 -27.78
N PHE A 225 2.36 -12.73 -26.53
CA PHE A 225 1.04 -12.20 -26.15
C PHE A 225 1.07 -10.73 -25.68
N ASP A 226 2.24 -10.07 -25.75
CA ASP A 226 2.37 -8.69 -25.31
C ASP A 226 1.64 -7.73 -26.28
N ARG A 227 1.01 -6.67 -25.76
CA ARG A 227 0.33 -5.66 -26.62
C ARG A 227 1.27 -4.86 -27.53
N TYR A 228 2.58 -4.95 -27.27
CA TYR A 228 3.65 -4.38 -28.09
C TYR A 228 4.40 -5.44 -28.91
N TYR A 229 3.83 -6.64 -29.01
CA TYR A 229 4.35 -7.73 -29.82
C TYR A 229 4.38 -7.31 -31.31
N GLY A 230 5.52 -7.53 -31.95
CA GLY A 230 5.75 -7.18 -33.36
C GLY A 230 6.43 -5.83 -33.61
N CYS A 231 6.69 -5.01 -32.59
CA CYS A 231 7.54 -3.83 -32.79
C CYS A 231 8.92 -4.21 -33.34
N PRO A 232 9.41 -3.55 -34.40
CA PRO A 232 10.71 -3.88 -35.00
C PRO A 232 11.84 -3.83 -33.96
N ALA A 233 12.80 -4.75 -34.09
CA ALA A 233 13.99 -4.74 -33.24
C ALA A 233 14.67 -3.35 -33.30
N GLN A 234 15.27 -2.91 -32.19
CA GLN A 234 15.95 -1.61 -32.04
C GLN A 234 15.04 -0.36 -32.00
N SER A 235 13.76 -0.49 -32.34
CA SER A 235 12.80 0.61 -32.27
C SER A 235 12.57 1.09 -30.84
N SER A 236 12.71 2.40 -30.59
CA SER A 236 12.33 3.05 -29.32
C SER A 236 10.94 3.68 -29.38
N ALA A 237 10.41 3.90 -30.58
CA ALA A 237 9.05 4.34 -30.82
C ALA A 237 8.46 3.56 -31.99
N CYS A 238 7.30 2.97 -31.78
CA CYS A 238 6.68 2.02 -32.69
C CYS A 238 5.17 2.22 -32.77
N ILE A 239 4.59 1.98 -33.95
CA ILE A 239 3.15 2.01 -34.18
C ILE A 239 2.64 0.60 -34.39
N ILE A 240 1.57 0.27 -33.68
CA ILE A 240 0.78 -0.94 -33.85
C ILE A 240 -0.60 -0.52 -34.34
N ASN A 241 -0.97 -1.00 -35.53
CA ASN A 241 -2.28 -0.71 -36.09
C ASN A 241 -3.33 -1.60 -35.43
N SER A 242 -4.54 -1.07 -35.24
CA SER A 242 -5.67 -1.84 -34.70
C SER A 242 -6.19 -2.89 -35.68
N ASP A 243 -5.92 -2.71 -36.99
CA ASP A 243 -6.21 -3.70 -38.01
C ASP A 243 -5.10 -4.76 -38.06
N SER A 244 -5.48 -6.02 -37.82
CA SER A 244 -4.59 -7.20 -37.74
C SER A 244 -3.79 -7.51 -39.01
N ASN A 245 -4.08 -6.84 -40.14
CA ASN A 245 -3.45 -7.07 -41.44
C ASN A 245 -2.22 -6.18 -41.74
N ARG A 246 -1.83 -5.24 -40.85
CA ARG A 246 -0.66 -4.37 -41.09
C ARG A 246 0.45 -4.63 -40.07
N SER A 247 1.66 -4.90 -40.57
CA SER A 247 2.86 -5.06 -39.75
C SER A 247 3.17 -3.78 -38.93
N PRO A 248 3.69 -3.92 -37.69
CA PRO A 248 4.09 -2.77 -36.89
C PRO A 248 5.21 -1.95 -37.54
N ILE A 249 5.17 -0.63 -37.33
CA ILE A 249 6.06 0.33 -38.01
C ILE A 249 7.03 0.94 -37.00
N ASN A 250 8.33 0.91 -37.32
CA ASN A 250 9.35 1.64 -36.57
C ASN A 250 9.26 3.15 -36.89
N ILE A 251 9.01 3.97 -35.89
CA ILE A 251 8.93 5.43 -36.01
C ILE A 251 10.05 6.16 -35.27
N GLY A 252 11.09 5.45 -34.83
CA GLY A 252 12.31 6.05 -34.32
C GLY A 252 13.19 5.11 -33.51
N GLU A 253 14.50 5.27 -33.68
CA GLU A 253 15.54 4.60 -32.90
C GLU A 253 16.28 5.63 -32.01
N PRO A 254 16.85 5.19 -30.87
CA PRO A 254 17.54 6.08 -29.94
C PRO A 254 18.95 6.35 -30.47
N MET A 255 19.20 7.60 -30.92
CA MET A 255 20.48 7.97 -31.53
C MET A 255 21.25 9.01 -30.71
N TYR A 256 20.55 9.94 -30.06
CA TYR A 256 21.16 11.04 -29.33
C TYR A 256 20.67 11.09 -27.88
N PRO A 257 21.53 11.50 -26.93
CA PRO A 257 21.12 11.74 -25.55
C PRO A 257 20.12 12.92 -25.46
N PRO A 258 19.35 13.03 -24.36
CA PRO A 258 18.41 14.12 -24.17
C PRO A 258 19.11 15.47 -24.11
N GLN A 259 18.48 16.48 -24.71
CA GLN A 259 18.98 17.86 -24.76
C GLN A 259 18.09 18.80 -23.94
N TYR A 260 18.69 19.69 -23.16
CA TYR A 260 17.96 20.72 -22.41
C TYR A 260 17.93 22.03 -23.20
N ARG A 261 16.71 22.52 -23.50
CA ARG A 261 16.50 23.78 -24.23
C ARG A 261 15.24 24.46 -23.71
N ASN A 262 15.28 25.77 -23.48
CA ASN A 262 14.11 26.60 -23.13
C ASN A 262 13.27 26.01 -21.98
N GLY A 263 13.91 25.56 -20.89
CA GLY A 263 13.22 25.00 -19.74
C GLY A 263 12.71 23.56 -19.88
N LYS A 264 12.90 22.91 -21.04
CA LYS A 264 12.36 21.58 -21.37
C LYS A 264 13.48 20.60 -21.75
N ILE A 265 13.20 19.30 -21.63
CA ILE A 265 14.11 18.25 -22.09
C ILE A 265 13.55 17.65 -23.37
N PHE A 266 14.37 17.57 -24.41
CA PHE A 266 14.03 17.03 -25.72
C PHE A 266 14.79 15.72 -25.94
N LEU A 267 14.07 14.65 -26.22
CA LEU A 267 14.63 13.37 -26.63
C LEU A 267 14.14 13.06 -28.06
N SER A 268 15.07 12.89 -28.98
CA SER A 268 14.78 12.74 -30.40
C SER A 268 15.14 11.36 -30.89
N TYR A 269 14.20 10.71 -31.56
CA TYR A 269 14.37 9.43 -32.22
C TYR A 269 14.22 9.58 -33.73
N VAL A 270 15.07 8.90 -34.47
CA VAL A 270 15.13 8.98 -35.93
C VAL A 270 15.28 7.57 -36.48
N THR A 271 14.59 7.25 -37.58
CA THR A 271 14.79 5.96 -38.27
C THR A 271 16.07 5.99 -39.12
N LYS A 272 16.78 4.87 -39.21
CA LYS A 272 17.95 4.77 -40.09
C LYS A 272 17.60 4.76 -41.57
N GLN A 273 16.38 4.31 -41.91
CA GLN A 273 15.88 4.22 -43.28
C GLN A 273 14.98 5.39 -43.66
N ASN A 274 14.97 5.71 -44.95
CA ASN A 274 14.11 6.71 -45.57
C ASN A 274 12.83 6.06 -46.07
N TYR A 275 11.72 6.78 -45.99
CA TYR A 275 10.42 6.28 -46.43
C TYR A 275 9.88 7.11 -47.59
N SER A 276 9.37 6.45 -48.64
CA SER A 276 8.76 7.10 -49.80
C SER A 276 7.55 7.95 -49.40
N ALA A 277 6.71 7.45 -48.49
CA ALA A 277 5.61 8.18 -47.87
C ALA A 277 6.04 9.45 -47.10
N CYS A 278 7.35 9.59 -46.84
CA CYS A 278 7.98 10.71 -46.16
C CYS A 278 8.88 11.53 -47.08
N MET A 279 8.62 11.55 -48.39
CA MET A 279 9.46 12.24 -49.38
C MET A 279 10.94 11.83 -49.29
N GLN A 280 11.19 10.53 -49.10
CA GLN A 280 12.53 9.97 -48.91
C GLN A 280 13.28 10.54 -47.69
N ARG A 281 12.56 10.92 -46.63
CA ARG A 281 13.13 11.33 -45.34
C ARG A 281 12.91 10.25 -44.27
N PRO A 282 13.73 10.24 -43.21
CA PRO A 282 13.51 9.36 -42.07
C PRO A 282 12.29 9.83 -41.26
N ILE A 283 11.65 8.90 -40.56
CA ILE A 283 10.61 9.22 -39.59
C ILE A 283 11.27 9.74 -38.32
N THR A 284 10.68 10.77 -37.73
CA THR A 284 11.16 11.41 -36.51
C THR A 284 10.11 11.37 -35.40
N THR A 285 10.54 11.03 -34.20
CA THR A 285 9.72 11.11 -32.98
C THR A 285 10.44 11.98 -31.97
N GLU A 286 9.80 13.06 -31.52
CA GLU A 286 10.33 13.99 -30.52
C GLU A 286 9.51 13.89 -29.23
N ILE A 287 10.15 13.54 -28.12
CA ILE A 287 9.55 13.48 -26.79
C ILE A 287 10.02 14.70 -26.01
N ILE A 288 9.05 15.52 -25.58
CA ILE A 288 9.26 16.76 -24.85
C ILE A 288 8.87 16.53 -23.40
N PHE A 289 9.85 16.47 -22.50
CA PHE A 289 9.60 16.34 -21.07
C PHE A 289 9.49 17.69 -20.38
N ARG A 290 8.49 17.82 -19.51
CA ARG A 290 8.22 19.03 -18.71
C ARG A 290 8.11 18.69 -17.24
N CYS A 291 8.81 19.46 -16.41
CA CYS A 291 8.70 19.39 -14.96
C CYS A 291 7.40 20.09 -14.51
N ASN A 292 6.49 19.35 -13.89
CA ASN A 292 5.35 19.92 -13.17
C ASN A 292 5.02 19.05 -11.97
N LYS A 293 4.96 19.66 -10.77
CA LYS A 293 4.69 18.97 -9.50
C LYS A 293 3.21 18.96 -9.10
N SER A 294 2.37 19.74 -9.76
CA SER A 294 1.00 20.03 -9.33
C SER A 294 -0.08 19.32 -10.16
N VAL A 295 0.30 18.57 -11.20
CA VAL A 295 -0.65 17.97 -12.15
C VAL A 295 -0.65 16.45 -12.01
N GLN A 296 -1.83 15.85 -12.16
CA GLN A 296 -1.99 14.40 -12.26
C GLN A 296 -1.32 13.93 -13.56
N ASN A 297 -0.15 13.29 -13.46
CA ASN A 297 0.69 12.95 -14.60
C ASN A 297 0.11 11.77 -15.39
N PRO A 298 -0.52 11.98 -16.56
CA PRO A 298 -1.27 10.93 -17.24
C PRO A 298 -0.36 10.02 -18.09
N GLY A 299 0.95 10.27 -18.12
CA GLY A 299 1.92 9.60 -18.99
C GLY A 299 2.18 10.38 -20.28
N PRO A 300 2.82 9.75 -21.29
CA PRO A 300 3.11 10.40 -22.56
C PRO A 300 1.85 10.63 -23.39
N ARG A 301 1.67 11.85 -23.91
CA ARG A 301 0.53 12.25 -24.72
C ARG A 301 0.97 12.72 -26.09
N LEU A 302 0.28 12.28 -27.13
CA LEU A 302 0.49 12.77 -28.49
C LEU A 302 -0.09 14.20 -28.60
N ILE A 303 0.75 15.18 -28.95
CA ILE A 303 0.30 16.56 -29.18
C ILE A 303 0.11 16.83 -30.67
N ASN A 304 1.03 16.35 -31.49
CA ASN A 304 0.97 16.61 -32.91
C ASN A 304 1.49 15.42 -33.72
N SER A 305 0.75 15.09 -34.77
CA SER A 305 1.09 14.11 -35.81
C SER A 305 0.79 14.71 -37.18
N SER A 306 1.12 15.99 -37.38
CA SER A 306 0.80 16.79 -38.56
C SER A 306 1.35 16.22 -39.88
N SER A 307 2.26 15.25 -39.83
CA SER A 307 2.62 14.39 -40.95
C SER A 307 2.74 12.93 -40.50
N ALA A 308 2.56 11.97 -41.40
CA ALA A 308 2.78 10.54 -41.10
C ALA A 308 4.24 10.21 -40.68
N CYS A 309 5.13 11.21 -40.70
CA CYS A 309 6.58 11.08 -40.60
C CYS A 309 7.19 11.89 -39.44
N ARG A 310 6.37 12.66 -38.70
CA ARG A 310 6.81 13.43 -37.54
C ARG A 310 5.81 13.30 -36.40
N TYR A 311 6.27 12.77 -35.29
CA TYR A 311 5.47 12.55 -34.08
C TYR A 311 6.02 13.42 -32.95
N ILE A 312 5.17 14.23 -32.33
CA ILE A 312 5.54 15.07 -31.18
C ILE A 312 4.73 14.62 -29.96
N ILE A 313 5.45 14.13 -28.97
CA ILE A 313 4.92 13.58 -27.73
C ILE A 313 5.31 14.52 -26.59
N GLU A 314 4.36 14.92 -25.76
CA GLU A 314 4.64 15.63 -24.52
C GLU A 314 4.49 14.68 -23.34
N TRP A 315 5.45 14.73 -22.42
CA TRP A 315 5.40 14.00 -21.18
C TRP A 315 5.66 14.94 -20.00
N VAL A 316 4.58 15.26 -19.28
CA VAL A 316 4.67 16.00 -18.03
C VAL A 316 4.99 15.00 -16.91
N THR A 317 6.16 15.16 -16.28
CA THR A 317 6.67 14.23 -15.26
C THR A 317 7.62 14.96 -14.31
N GLU A 318 7.58 14.59 -13.04
CA GLU A 318 8.50 15.09 -12.02
C GLU A 318 9.95 14.67 -12.29
N TYR A 319 10.21 13.58 -13.01
CA TYR A 319 11.58 13.18 -13.41
C TYR A 319 12.28 14.20 -14.32
N ALA A 320 11.53 15.09 -14.95
CA ALA A 320 12.07 16.23 -15.70
C ALA A 320 12.51 17.40 -14.80
N CYS A 321 12.29 17.31 -13.48
CA CYS A 321 12.74 18.28 -12.48
C CYS A 321 14.18 18.00 -12.02
N PRO A 322 14.89 18.97 -11.40
CA PRO A 322 16.21 18.71 -10.83
C PRO A 322 16.17 17.53 -9.87
N VAL A 323 17.17 16.62 -9.91
CA VAL A 323 17.21 15.44 -9.02
C VAL A 323 17.14 15.83 -7.55
N LYS A 324 17.82 16.92 -7.14
CA LYS A 324 17.75 17.48 -5.77
C LYS A 324 16.34 17.90 -5.34
N ASN A 325 15.46 18.18 -6.29
CA ASN A 325 14.07 18.59 -6.04
C ASN A 325 13.10 17.40 -5.96
N LEU A 326 13.54 16.18 -6.24
CA LEU A 326 12.75 14.96 -6.10
C LEU A 326 12.70 14.52 -4.63
N LEU A 327 11.56 13.97 -4.21
CA LEU A 327 11.39 13.47 -2.85
C LEU A 327 11.98 12.05 -2.75
N ILE A 328 13.30 11.99 -2.59
CA ILE A 328 14.05 10.74 -2.39
C ILE A 328 14.81 10.85 -1.07
N LYS A 329 14.59 9.90 -0.16
CA LYS A 329 15.25 9.84 1.15
C LYS A 329 15.70 8.42 1.45
N ASN A 330 16.74 8.29 2.27
CA ASN A 330 17.22 7.01 2.79
C ASN A 330 16.58 6.67 4.16
N ASN A 331 15.45 7.30 4.47
CA ASN A 331 14.69 7.10 5.69
C ASN A 331 13.29 6.58 5.34
N CYS A 332 12.58 6.04 6.33
CA CYS A 332 11.26 5.46 6.15
C CYS A 332 10.07 6.40 6.36
N SER A 333 10.39 7.68 6.55
CA SER A 333 9.42 8.75 6.51
C SER A 333 10.06 9.98 5.90
N PHE A 334 9.24 10.84 5.32
CA PHE A 334 9.64 12.20 4.96
C PHE A 334 8.44 13.13 4.90
N THR A 335 8.70 14.41 5.15
CA THR A 335 7.72 15.49 5.11
C THR A 335 7.94 16.31 3.84
N MET A 336 6.85 16.64 3.17
CA MET A 336 6.77 17.49 1.99
C MET A 336 6.63 18.96 2.41
N ALA A 337 6.92 19.87 1.48
CA ALA A 337 6.91 21.31 1.75
C ALA A 337 5.51 21.87 2.09
N ASP A 338 4.45 21.19 1.67
CA ASP A 338 3.03 21.51 1.95
C ASP A 338 2.54 20.99 3.31
N GLY A 339 3.44 20.46 4.14
CA GLY A 339 3.14 19.94 5.47
C GLY A 339 2.57 18.53 5.49
N TYR A 340 2.40 17.89 4.31
CA TYR A 340 2.04 16.48 4.25
C TYR A 340 3.28 15.59 4.46
N TYR A 341 3.11 14.38 4.97
CA TYR A 341 4.19 13.42 5.17
C TYR A 341 3.75 11.99 4.82
N PHE A 342 4.76 11.16 4.55
CA PHE A 342 4.62 9.71 4.50
C PHE A 342 5.40 9.10 5.65
N ASP A 343 4.86 8.05 6.25
CA ASP A 343 5.52 7.29 7.31
C ASP A 343 5.18 5.81 7.16
N LEU A 344 6.18 5.03 6.74
CA LEU A 344 6.08 3.59 6.55
C LEU A 344 6.59 2.79 7.75
N ASN A 345 7.08 3.44 8.82
CA ASN A 345 7.50 2.73 10.04
C ASN A 345 6.43 1.81 10.62
N PRO A 346 5.11 2.13 10.57
CA PRO A 346 4.07 1.21 11.02
C PRO A 346 3.97 -0.12 10.25
N LEU A 347 4.58 -0.20 9.05
CA LEU A 347 4.67 -1.45 8.29
C LEU A 347 5.85 -2.33 8.74
N MET A 348 6.80 -1.79 9.50
CA MET A 348 7.91 -2.57 10.04
C MET A 348 7.38 -3.60 11.02
N ASN A 349 7.65 -4.88 10.77
CA ASN A 349 7.19 -5.97 11.62
C ASN A 349 8.39 -6.61 12.32
N SER A 350 8.45 -6.49 13.65
CA SER A 350 9.53 -7.03 14.48
C SER A 350 9.35 -8.50 14.85
N LYS A 351 8.20 -9.11 14.51
CA LYS A 351 7.87 -10.48 14.87
C LYS A 351 7.94 -11.45 13.68
N HIS A 352 7.51 -11.01 12.50
CA HIS A 352 7.43 -11.87 11.32
C HIS A 352 7.67 -11.07 10.03
N ASP A 353 8.20 -11.72 9.00
CA ASP A 353 8.34 -11.12 7.67
C ASP A 353 7.07 -11.29 6.84
N TYR A 354 6.82 -10.32 5.96
CA TYR A 354 5.82 -10.44 4.90
C TYR A 354 6.31 -11.43 3.85
N ARG A 355 5.37 -12.10 3.17
CA ARG A 355 5.71 -13.05 2.12
C ARG A 355 4.84 -12.88 0.88
N VAL A 356 5.43 -13.07 -0.28
CA VAL A 356 4.74 -13.16 -1.57
C VAL A 356 5.30 -14.35 -2.36
N THR A 357 4.46 -15.06 -3.10
CA THR A 357 4.88 -16.25 -3.85
C THR A 357 4.99 -15.93 -5.34
N ASN A 358 6.14 -16.25 -5.94
CA ASN A 358 6.30 -16.28 -7.38
C ASN A 358 5.91 -17.67 -7.91
N TYR A 359 4.68 -17.78 -8.39
CA TYR A 359 4.13 -19.04 -8.91
C TYR A 359 4.87 -19.58 -10.15
N LYS A 360 5.59 -18.74 -10.90
CA LYS A 360 6.33 -19.18 -12.10
C LYS A 360 7.57 -19.97 -11.75
N THR A 361 8.23 -19.61 -10.65
CA THR A 361 9.51 -20.19 -10.21
C THR A 361 9.36 -21.07 -8.97
N HIS A 362 8.13 -21.24 -8.46
CA HIS A 362 7.85 -21.91 -7.19
C HIS A 362 8.78 -21.44 -6.07
N SER A 363 8.89 -20.11 -5.94
CA SER A 363 9.70 -19.48 -4.90
C SER A 363 8.89 -18.49 -4.09
N THR A 364 9.22 -18.40 -2.81
CA THR A 364 8.61 -17.46 -1.88
C THR A 364 9.59 -16.36 -1.54
N ILE A 365 9.18 -15.11 -1.71
CA ILE A 365 9.94 -13.91 -1.36
C ILE A 365 9.44 -13.41 -0.02
N TYR A 366 10.33 -13.41 0.96
CA TYR A 366 10.12 -12.87 2.30
C TYR A 366 10.75 -11.49 2.42
N PHE A 367 10.10 -10.57 3.11
CA PHE A 367 10.62 -9.22 3.26
C PHE A 367 10.04 -8.47 4.46
N ASN A 368 10.78 -7.44 4.89
CA ASN A 368 10.34 -6.47 5.86
C ASN A 368 10.38 -5.04 5.29
N VAL A 369 9.60 -4.15 5.87
CA VAL A 369 9.55 -2.73 5.50
C VAL A 369 10.36 -1.96 6.54
N CYS A 370 11.29 -1.11 6.09
CA CYS A 370 12.05 -0.22 6.97
C CYS A 370 12.98 -0.89 7.98
N GLY A 371 13.22 -2.19 7.83
CA GLY A 371 14.01 -2.97 8.77
C GLY A 371 14.60 -4.22 8.12
N PRO A 372 15.50 -4.91 8.86
CA PRO A 372 15.98 -6.22 8.44
C PRO A 372 14.85 -7.25 8.45
N SER A 373 15.06 -8.29 7.65
CA SER A 373 14.27 -9.52 7.71
C SER A 373 14.52 -10.24 9.04
N ASN A 374 13.46 -10.82 9.59
CA ASN A 374 13.50 -11.63 10.80
C ASN A 374 13.93 -13.07 10.52
N LEU A 375 14.04 -13.47 9.25
CA LEU A 375 14.44 -14.83 8.89
C LEU A 375 15.93 -15.07 9.15
N PRO A 376 16.29 -16.13 9.90
CA PRO A 376 17.70 -16.45 10.17
C PRO A 376 18.48 -16.74 8.88
N ALA A 377 17.82 -17.39 7.91
CA ALA A 377 18.26 -17.67 6.53
C ALA A 377 18.61 -16.40 5.72
N CYS A 378 17.90 -15.29 5.97
CA CYS A 378 18.19 -13.99 5.36
C CYS A 378 19.42 -13.28 5.93
N GLY A 379 19.91 -13.75 7.08
CA GLY A 379 20.94 -13.11 7.87
C GLY A 379 20.42 -12.66 9.23
N THR A 380 20.20 -13.63 10.12
CA THR A 380 20.32 -13.46 11.60
C THR A 380 20.61 -14.79 12.33
N ALA A 381 20.92 -15.90 11.65
CA ALA A 381 21.56 -17.04 12.32
C ALA A 381 23.07 -16.78 12.44
N ASN A 382 23.59 -16.59 13.65
CA ASN A 382 25.03 -16.58 14.02
C ASN A 382 25.77 -15.23 14.02
N GLY A 383 25.18 -14.17 14.60
CA GLY A 383 25.96 -13.07 15.21
C GLY A 383 26.78 -12.14 14.30
N ASP A 384 26.69 -12.29 12.98
CA ASP A 384 27.40 -11.43 12.02
C ASP A 384 26.62 -10.13 11.75
N GLN A 385 27.04 -9.04 12.42
CA GLN A 385 26.46 -7.69 12.30
C GLN A 385 26.59 -7.06 10.89
N SER A 386 27.26 -7.73 9.95
CA SER A 386 27.44 -7.24 8.57
C SER A 386 26.23 -7.45 7.66
N LYS A 387 25.24 -8.28 8.02
CA LYS A 387 24.15 -8.71 7.13
C LYS A 387 22.81 -8.06 7.49
N SER A 388 22.47 -6.99 6.79
CA SER A 388 21.28 -6.16 6.98
C SER A 388 20.19 -6.38 5.91
N ASN A 389 19.96 -7.62 5.47
CA ASN A 389 19.01 -7.86 4.37
C ASN A 389 17.57 -7.59 4.79
N ALA A 390 16.83 -6.84 3.97
CA ALA A 390 15.40 -6.61 4.15
C ALA A 390 14.54 -7.64 3.40
N VAL A 391 15.10 -8.30 2.37
CA VAL A 391 14.35 -9.17 1.45
C VAL A 391 15.15 -10.43 1.15
N CYS A 392 14.48 -11.58 1.06
CA CYS A 392 15.06 -12.82 0.52
C CYS A 392 14.06 -13.65 -0.27
N GLN A 393 14.60 -14.46 -1.16
CA GLN A 393 13.90 -15.48 -1.92
C GLN A 393 14.33 -16.86 -1.44
N ILE A 394 13.36 -17.75 -1.23
CA ILE A 394 13.54 -19.16 -0.89
C ILE A 394 12.80 -20.00 -1.94
N HIS A 395 13.45 -21.03 -2.50
CA HIS A 395 12.82 -21.97 -3.43
C HIS A 395 12.19 -23.16 -2.68
N ASP A 396 10.98 -23.54 -3.06
CA ASP A 396 10.20 -24.59 -2.37
C ASP A 396 10.60 -26.02 -2.82
N ALA A 397 11.37 -26.16 -3.91
CA ALA A 397 11.60 -27.42 -4.63
C ALA A 397 12.86 -28.22 -4.19
N GLY A 398 12.95 -28.61 -2.92
CA GLY A 398 13.87 -29.66 -2.44
C GLY A 398 15.39 -29.33 -2.43
N ILE A 399 15.81 -28.22 -3.02
CA ILE A 399 17.15 -27.65 -2.89
C ILE A 399 16.98 -26.32 -2.15
N HIS A 400 17.43 -26.25 -0.89
CA HIS A 400 17.42 -25.03 -0.08
C HIS A 400 18.39 -23.98 -0.66
N GLN A 401 18.00 -23.32 -1.76
CA GLN A 401 18.72 -22.19 -2.34
C GLN A 401 18.06 -20.88 -1.88
N GLU A 402 18.87 -20.08 -1.18
CA GLU A 402 18.47 -18.81 -0.58
C GLU A 402 19.18 -17.67 -1.30
N TYR A 403 18.42 -16.66 -1.70
CA TYR A 403 18.96 -15.47 -2.35
C TYR A 403 18.53 -14.21 -1.61
N ARG A 404 19.45 -13.28 -1.39
CA ARG A 404 19.17 -11.98 -0.77
C ARG A 404 18.61 -11.03 -1.82
N GLY A 405 17.44 -10.47 -1.59
CA GLY A 405 16.74 -9.58 -2.52
C GLY A 405 17.02 -8.08 -2.34
N GLY A 406 17.72 -7.70 -1.26
CA GLY A 406 18.11 -6.31 -1.01
C GLY A 406 18.41 -6.03 0.47
N ASP A 407 19.27 -5.05 0.70
CA ASP A 407 19.78 -4.63 2.01
C ASP A 407 19.09 -3.35 2.49
N PHE A 408 18.65 -3.34 3.75
CA PHE A 408 17.94 -2.20 4.35
C PHE A 408 18.84 -0.97 4.48
N LYS A 409 20.16 -1.13 4.65
CA LYS A 409 21.11 0.01 4.78
C LYS A 409 21.14 0.88 3.53
N TYR A 410 20.84 0.28 2.37
CA TYR A 410 20.83 0.95 1.07
C TYR A 410 19.41 1.23 0.56
N MET A 411 18.43 1.31 1.47
CA MET A 411 17.05 1.61 1.12
C MET A 411 16.88 3.03 0.59
N LYS A 412 15.96 3.19 -0.36
CA LYS A 412 15.53 4.49 -0.87
C LYS A 412 14.01 4.54 -0.90
N LEU A 413 13.45 5.44 -0.11
CA LEU A 413 12.04 5.80 -0.17
C LEU A 413 11.88 6.99 -1.13
N ARG A 414 11.05 6.81 -2.15
CA ARG A 414 10.83 7.77 -3.24
C ARG A 414 9.35 8.08 -3.41
N TYR A 415 9.02 9.34 -3.60
CA TYR A 415 7.69 9.76 -4.07
C TYR A 415 7.83 10.72 -5.24
N VAL A 416 7.52 10.23 -6.43
CA VAL A 416 7.66 10.95 -7.70
C VAL A 416 6.51 10.49 -8.60
N ASP A 417 5.85 11.42 -9.30
CA ASP A 417 4.69 11.16 -10.15
C ASP A 417 3.53 10.50 -9.39
N ASN A 418 3.27 11.01 -8.18
CA ASN A 418 2.27 10.47 -7.25
C ASN A 418 2.46 8.98 -6.85
N GLN A 419 3.60 8.37 -7.17
CA GLN A 419 3.89 6.98 -6.86
C GLN A 419 4.88 6.88 -5.69
N LEU A 420 4.44 6.34 -4.56
CA LEU A 420 5.31 6.00 -3.43
C LEU A 420 6.01 4.67 -3.73
N THR A 421 7.33 4.64 -3.63
CA THR A 421 8.15 3.48 -3.96
C THR A 421 9.24 3.30 -2.91
N LEU A 422 9.37 2.09 -2.37
CA LEU A 422 10.49 1.70 -1.53
C LEU A 422 11.40 0.76 -2.32
N ILE A 423 12.69 1.08 -2.38
CA ILE A 423 13.68 0.36 -3.17
C ILE A 423 14.76 -0.18 -2.23
N TYR A 424 14.98 -1.49 -2.23
CA TYR A 424 16.12 -2.14 -1.60
C TYR A 424 17.11 -2.60 -2.66
N ASN A 425 18.37 -2.21 -2.51
CA ASN A 425 19.45 -2.55 -3.43
C ASN A 425 20.46 -3.47 -2.73
N HIS A 426 21.54 -3.85 -3.42
CA HIS A 426 22.65 -4.61 -2.82
C HIS A 426 22.28 -6.01 -2.28
N GLY A 427 21.33 -6.70 -2.94
CA GLY A 427 21.09 -8.12 -2.72
C GLY A 427 22.20 -9.02 -3.29
N SER A 428 21.98 -10.33 -3.26
CA SER A 428 22.94 -11.31 -3.78
C SER A 428 23.00 -11.30 -5.32
N SER A 429 24.16 -11.63 -5.86
CA SER A 429 24.42 -11.61 -7.30
C SER A 429 23.55 -12.61 -8.07
N CYS A 430 22.95 -12.15 -9.16
CA CYS A 430 22.35 -13.01 -10.18
C CYS A 430 23.43 -13.63 -11.09
N ARG A 431 23.02 -14.60 -11.92
CA ARG A 431 23.89 -15.30 -12.87
C ARG A 431 24.58 -14.36 -13.88
N ASN A 432 24.04 -13.17 -14.09
CA ASN A 432 24.55 -12.13 -14.99
C ASN A 432 25.46 -11.08 -14.30
N GLY A 433 25.74 -11.22 -13.00
CA GLY A 433 26.55 -10.28 -12.20
C GLY A 433 25.79 -9.05 -11.71
N ILE A 434 24.49 -8.93 -11.99
CA ILE A 434 23.63 -7.87 -11.43
C ILE A 434 23.26 -8.27 -10.00
N ASN A 435 23.39 -7.35 -9.04
CA ASN A 435 22.90 -7.59 -7.69
C ASN A 435 21.36 -7.57 -7.67
N ARG A 436 20.76 -8.52 -6.96
CA ARG A 436 19.32 -8.53 -6.74
C ARG A 436 18.87 -7.23 -6.07
N SER A 437 17.71 -6.76 -6.49
CA SER A 437 17.06 -5.61 -5.88
C SER A 437 15.56 -5.86 -5.77
N THR A 438 14.90 -5.09 -4.90
CA THR A 438 13.47 -5.19 -4.68
C THR A 438 12.85 -3.81 -4.73
N VAL A 439 11.79 -3.68 -5.52
CA VAL A 439 11.00 -2.47 -5.68
C VAL A 439 9.58 -2.74 -5.20
N ILE A 440 9.20 -2.07 -4.11
CA ILE A 440 7.84 -2.12 -3.56
C ILE A 440 7.10 -0.87 -4.01
N LEU A 441 6.10 -1.07 -4.86
CA LEU A 441 5.20 -0.05 -5.39
C LEU A 441 3.98 0.07 -4.48
N PHE A 442 3.96 1.14 -3.69
CA PHE A 442 2.88 1.39 -2.76
C PHE A 442 1.71 2.11 -3.43
N ARG A 443 0.49 1.65 -3.16
CA ARG A 443 -0.75 2.32 -3.55
C ARG A 443 -1.46 2.81 -2.29
N CYS A 444 -1.82 4.10 -2.27
CA CYS A 444 -2.62 4.64 -1.19
C CYS A 444 -4.00 3.98 -1.21
N ASP A 445 -4.29 3.21 -0.17
CA ASP A 445 -5.62 2.71 0.09
C ASP A 445 -5.97 2.95 1.56
N ILE A 446 -6.74 4.00 1.82
CA ILE A 446 -7.17 4.38 3.17
C ILE A 446 -8.01 3.30 3.87
N PHE A 447 -8.56 2.33 3.11
CA PHE A 447 -9.40 1.26 3.64
C PHE A 447 -8.61 0.06 4.14
N GLU A 448 -7.36 -0.08 3.69
CA GLU A 448 -6.43 -1.14 4.07
C GLU A 448 -5.57 -0.69 5.25
N ASN A 449 -5.47 -1.50 6.31
CA ASN A 449 -4.56 -1.19 7.42
C ASN A 449 -3.10 -1.39 6.98
N ILE A 450 -2.49 -2.53 7.33
CA ILE A 450 -1.21 -2.93 6.77
C ILE A 450 -1.39 -3.31 5.28
N GLY A 451 -2.55 -3.87 4.92
CA GLY A 451 -2.82 -4.38 3.57
C GLY A 451 -2.08 -5.69 3.28
N ILE A 452 -2.30 -6.26 2.09
CA ILE A 452 -1.66 -7.51 1.66
C ILE A 452 -0.79 -7.20 0.43
N PRO A 453 0.52 -7.50 0.47
CA PRO A 453 1.38 -7.34 -0.70
C PRO A 453 1.14 -8.42 -1.74
N PHE A 454 1.36 -8.06 -3.01
CA PHE A 454 1.22 -8.95 -4.16
C PHE A 454 2.49 -8.94 -5.01
N PHE A 455 2.98 -10.12 -5.38
CA PHE A 455 4.09 -10.24 -6.32
C PHE A 455 3.64 -9.86 -7.72
N HIS A 456 4.16 -8.76 -8.25
CA HIS A 456 3.80 -8.31 -9.60
C HIS A 456 4.59 -9.09 -10.64
N GLU A 457 5.93 -8.99 -10.58
CA GLU A 457 6.83 -9.71 -11.48
C GLU A 457 8.28 -9.68 -11.00
N GLU A 458 9.10 -10.50 -11.63
CA GLU A 458 10.55 -10.37 -11.63
C GLU A 458 11.01 -9.97 -13.04
N ASP A 459 11.79 -8.90 -13.13
CA ASP A 459 12.45 -8.46 -14.36
C ASP A 459 13.88 -8.02 -14.05
N SER A 460 14.84 -8.49 -14.86
CA SER A 460 16.23 -8.07 -14.80
C SER A 460 16.83 -8.10 -13.38
N CYS A 461 16.68 -9.24 -12.69
CA CYS A 461 17.18 -9.46 -11.33
C CYS A 461 16.55 -8.50 -10.29
N THR A 462 15.37 -7.96 -10.58
CA THR A 462 14.64 -7.06 -9.68
C THR A 462 13.25 -7.63 -9.40
N TYR A 463 12.89 -7.75 -8.12
CA TYR A 463 11.55 -8.16 -7.69
C TYR A 463 10.66 -6.93 -7.60
N PHE A 464 9.53 -6.94 -8.32
CA PHE A 464 8.52 -5.91 -8.26
C PHE A 464 7.33 -6.42 -7.44
N ILE A 465 7.04 -5.71 -6.34
CA ILE A 465 5.94 -6.02 -5.42
C ILE A 465 4.97 -4.84 -5.44
N SER A 466 3.68 -5.11 -5.57
CA SER A 466 2.63 -4.09 -5.43
C SER A 466 1.97 -4.22 -4.06
N TRP A 467 1.78 -3.10 -3.35
CA TRP A 467 1.21 -3.14 -2.01
C TRP A 467 0.25 -1.96 -1.77
N SER A 468 -1.03 -2.26 -1.61
CA SER A 468 -2.06 -1.30 -1.20
C SER A 468 -2.13 -1.19 0.32
N THR A 469 -1.98 0.02 0.88
CA THR A 469 -1.97 0.26 2.33
C THR A 469 -2.33 1.71 2.67
N LYS A 470 -2.96 1.96 3.83
CA LYS A 470 -3.22 3.34 4.29
C LYS A 470 -1.94 4.11 4.60
N PHE A 471 -0.85 3.43 4.92
CA PHE A 471 0.43 4.08 5.24
C PHE A 471 1.11 4.68 4.00
N ALA A 472 0.62 4.31 2.81
CA ALA A 472 1.02 4.91 1.55
C ALA A 472 0.22 6.18 1.19
N CYS A 473 -0.71 6.61 2.04
CA CYS A 473 -1.48 7.82 1.86
C CYS A 473 -0.79 9.03 2.51
N LYS A 474 -0.83 10.18 1.84
CA LYS A 474 -0.31 11.46 2.36
C LYS A 474 -1.04 11.84 3.65
N ARG A 475 -0.32 12.23 4.71
CA ARG A 475 -0.89 12.63 6.03
C ARG A 475 -0.46 14.04 6.42
N LYS A 476 -1.25 14.78 7.22
CA LYS A 476 -0.78 16.00 7.92
C LYS A 476 -0.39 15.68 9.36
N LEU A 477 0.67 16.31 9.89
CA LEU A 477 1.05 16.15 11.31
C LEU A 477 -0.10 16.58 12.22
N GLY A 478 -0.39 15.80 13.28
CA GLY A 478 -1.40 16.15 14.29
C GLY A 478 -2.85 15.78 13.96
N THR A 479 -3.16 15.34 12.74
CA THR A 479 -4.49 14.80 12.42
C THR A 479 -4.49 13.27 12.56
N ALA A 480 -5.14 12.74 13.60
CA ALA A 480 -5.51 11.33 13.62
C ALA A 480 -6.36 11.01 12.38
N PHE A 481 -6.28 9.79 11.83
CA PHE A 481 -7.28 9.35 10.86
C PHE A 481 -8.65 9.57 11.52
N PRO A 482 -9.56 10.35 10.92
CA PRO A 482 -10.95 10.34 11.33
C PRO A 482 -11.40 8.88 11.38
N PRO A 483 -12.11 8.43 12.42
CA PRO A 483 -12.58 7.06 12.51
C PRO A 483 -13.50 6.79 11.31
N TYR A 484 -12.91 6.28 10.23
CA TYR A 484 -13.65 5.97 9.02
C TYR A 484 -14.69 4.92 9.38
N CYS A 485 -15.94 5.17 8.99
CA CYS A 485 -17.03 4.26 9.29
C CYS A 485 -17.24 3.98 10.80
N SER A 486 -16.79 4.89 11.67
CA SER A 486 -16.98 4.78 13.11
C SER A 486 -17.32 6.13 13.74
N TYR A 487 -18.14 6.07 14.79
CA TYR A 487 -18.64 7.24 15.50
C TYR A 487 -18.44 7.00 17.00
N LYS A 488 -17.74 7.92 17.67
CA LYS A 488 -17.59 7.90 19.12
C LYS A 488 -18.67 8.79 19.73
N ASP A 489 -19.57 8.18 20.48
CA ASP A 489 -20.61 8.86 21.22
C ASP A 489 -19.98 9.81 22.25
N PRO A 490 -20.29 11.11 22.21
CA PRO A 490 -19.74 12.09 23.14
C PRO A 490 -20.13 11.87 24.60
N LEU A 491 -21.29 11.24 24.87
CA LEU A 491 -21.87 11.13 26.21
C LEU A 491 -21.29 9.96 26.99
N ASN A 492 -21.30 8.77 26.39
CA ASN A 492 -20.90 7.52 27.05
C ASN A 492 -19.53 7.00 26.54
N ARG A 493 -18.89 7.70 25.61
CA ARG A 493 -17.62 7.33 24.94
C ARG A 493 -17.66 5.99 24.20
N PHE A 494 -18.84 5.39 24.04
CA PHE A 494 -19.06 4.19 23.24
C PHE A 494 -18.73 4.48 21.79
N VAL A 495 -18.15 3.50 21.08
CA VAL A 495 -17.75 3.70 19.69
C VAL A 495 -18.50 2.73 18.79
N TYR A 496 -19.45 3.27 18.06
CA TYR A 496 -20.13 2.58 16.96
C TYR A 496 -19.13 2.37 15.82
N ASN A 497 -19.03 1.14 15.32
CA ASN A 497 -18.10 0.77 14.25
C ASN A 497 -18.80 -0.10 13.20
N MET A 498 -18.99 0.44 12.01
CA MET A 498 -19.68 -0.25 10.90
C MET A 498 -18.71 -0.93 9.93
N ILE A 499 -17.39 -0.90 10.18
CA ILE A 499 -16.36 -1.60 9.39
C ILE A 499 -16.64 -3.10 9.22
N PRO A 500 -17.19 -3.83 10.22
CA PRO A 500 -17.47 -5.24 10.05
C PRO A 500 -18.55 -5.54 8.99
N LEU A 501 -19.35 -4.54 8.56
CA LEU A 501 -20.32 -4.67 7.46
C LEU A 501 -19.68 -4.58 6.07
N ARG A 502 -18.37 -4.33 5.97
CA ARG A 502 -17.68 -4.30 4.68
C ARG A 502 -17.67 -5.67 4.02
N ARG A 503 -18.07 -5.74 2.76
CA ARG A 503 -17.92 -6.94 1.92
C ARG A 503 -16.66 -6.79 1.06
N ILE A 504 -15.66 -7.66 1.22
CA ILE A 504 -14.43 -7.57 0.40
C ILE A 504 -14.63 -8.21 -0.95
N PHE A 505 -15.03 -9.48 -0.97
CA PHE A 505 -15.16 -10.27 -2.19
C PHE A 505 -16.60 -10.34 -2.70
N SER A 506 -17.48 -9.45 -2.22
CA SER A 506 -18.90 -9.42 -2.55
C SER A 506 -19.48 -8.02 -2.34
N ARG A 507 -20.79 -7.86 -2.57
CA ARG A 507 -21.52 -6.58 -2.48
C ARG A 507 -22.92 -6.80 -1.93
N TYR A 508 -23.57 -5.74 -1.47
CA TYR A 508 -24.99 -5.72 -1.16
C TYR A 508 -25.77 -5.41 -2.43
N GLU A 509 -26.93 -6.03 -2.58
CA GLU A 509 -27.85 -5.81 -3.71
C GLU A 509 -29.25 -5.58 -3.15
N VAL A 510 -29.84 -4.44 -3.50
CA VAL A 510 -31.20 -4.06 -3.05
C VAL A 510 -32.04 -3.71 -4.26
N LYS A 511 -33.23 -4.31 -4.35
CA LYS A 511 -34.23 -3.99 -5.37
C LYS A 511 -35.07 -2.79 -4.90
N ILE A 512 -35.18 -1.77 -5.75
CA ILE A 512 -35.90 -0.51 -5.43
C ILE A 512 -37.18 -0.33 -6.27
N GLY A 513 -37.59 -1.37 -7.02
CA GLY A 513 -38.79 -1.41 -7.85
C GLY A 513 -38.76 -2.60 -8.83
N ASN A 514 -39.71 -2.65 -9.77
CA ASN A 514 -39.91 -3.81 -10.65
C ASN A 514 -38.73 -4.10 -11.61
N ASN A 515 -37.85 -3.14 -11.90
CA ASN A 515 -36.69 -3.30 -12.78
C ASN A 515 -35.44 -2.51 -12.35
N GLN A 516 -35.27 -2.22 -11.05
CA GLN A 516 -34.11 -1.46 -10.56
C GLN A 516 -33.40 -2.15 -9.40
N THR A 517 -32.12 -2.47 -9.61
CA THR A 517 -31.23 -3.02 -8.58
C THR A 517 -30.09 -2.04 -8.31
N VAL A 518 -29.90 -1.70 -7.04
CA VAL A 518 -28.78 -0.90 -6.57
C VAL A 518 -27.77 -1.82 -5.90
N GLN A 519 -26.52 -1.72 -6.33
CA GLN A 519 -25.37 -2.39 -5.75
C GLN A 519 -24.61 -1.41 -4.87
N PHE A 520 -24.21 -1.84 -3.68
CA PHE A 520 -23.37 -1.00 -2.83
C PHE A 520 -22.53 -1.82 -1.87
N ASN A 521 -21.56 -1.13 -1.27
CA ASN A 521 -20.76 -1.65 -0.19
C ASN A 521 -20.82 -0.67 0.99
N ILE A 522 -20.89 -1.20 2.21
CA ILE A 522 -20.86 -0.37 3.41
C ILE A 522 -19.42 -0.18 3.78
N CYS A 523 -18.96 1.07 3.82
CA CYS A 523 -17.62 1.45 4.23
C CYS A 523 -16.50 0.77 3.43
N ASN A 524 -16.73 0.46 2.16
CA ASN A 524 -15.71 0.01 1.26
C ASN A 524 -16.10 0.38 -0.18
N ARG A 525 -15.18 0.18 -1.12
CA ARG A 525 -15.47 0.29 -2.56
C ARG A 525 -16.31 -0.89 -3.03
N LEU A 526 -17.07 -0.71 -4.10
CA LEU A 526 -17.82 -1.78 -4.73
C LEU A 526 -16.90 -2.87 -5.31
N TRP A 527 -17.14 -4.13 -4.93
CA TRP A 527 -16.49 -5.28 -5.54
C TRP A 527 -17.10 -5.57 -6.92
N HIS A 528 -16.31 -5.35 -7.98
CA HIS A 528 -16.65 -5.54 -9.40
C HIS A 528 -18.03 -4.97 -9.81
N SER A 529 -18.11 -3.70 -10.23
CA SER A 529 -19.38 -3.14 -10.75
C SER A 529 -19.61 -3.44 -12.23
N ALA A 530 -20.88 -3.56 -12.64
CA ALA A 530 -21.27 -3.56 -14.06
C ALA A 530 -21.13 -2.18 -14.75
N CYS A 531 -20.82 -1.12 -13.99
CA CYS A 531 -20.61 0.25 -14.44
C CYS A 531 -19.14 0.50 -14.85
N ARG A 532 -18.89 1.28 -15.93
CA ARG A 532 -17.54 1.78 -16.30
C ARG A 532 -17.08 2.82 -15.26
N ASP A 533 -15.77 2.91 -15.01
CA ASP A 533 -15.12 3.73 -13.96
C ASP A 533 -15.34 3.26 -12.50
N SER A 534 -15.05 1.97 -12.25
CA SER A 534 -15.26 1.27 -10.97
C SER A 534 -14.29 1.62 -9.83
N ASP A 535 -13.18 2.32 -10.09
CA ASP A 535 -12.08 2.39 -9.13
C ASP A 535 -12.34 3.27 -7.90
N SER A 536 -13.44 4.04 -7.88
CA SER A 536 -13.79 4.98 -6.78
C SER A 536 -15.24 4.90 -6.25
N SER A 537 -16.06 3.98 -6.76
CA SER A 537 -17.50 3.94 -6.44
C SER A 537 -17.84 3.04 -5.25
N SER A 538 -18.74 3.50 -4.37
CA SER A 538 -19.24 2.75 -3.18
C SER A 538 -20.70 2.33 -3.33
N VAL A 539 -21.45 3.05 -4.16
CA VAL A 539 -22.86 2.78 -4.51
C VAL A 539 -23.03 3.01 -6.03
N ALA A 540 -23.67 2.06 -6.72
CA ALA A 540 -23.95 2.14 -8.15
C ALA A 540 -25.30 1.48 -8.50
N SER A 541 -26.01 2.06 -9.47
CA SER A 541 -27.22 1.48 -10.05
C SER A 541 -26.89 0.59 -11.23
N VAL A 542 -27.46 -0.62 -11.28
CA VAL A 542 -27.17 -1.60 -12.35
C VAL A 542 -28.13 -1.44 -13.53
N CYS A 543 -29.34 -0.93 -13.32
CA CYS A 543 -30.43 -0.97 -14.31
C CYS A 543 -30.84 0.40 -14.88
N LYS A 544 -30.26 1.51 -14.37
CA LYS A 544 -30.47 2.86 -14.92
C LYS A 544 -29.14 3.33 -15.53
N ASP A 545 -28.94 3.09 -16.82
CA ASP A 545 -27.78 3.51 -17.64
C ASP A 545 -26.38 3.20 -17.06
N LYS A 546 -26.28 2.29 -16.08
CA LYS A 546 -25.05 2.01 -15.31
C LYS A 546 -24.50 3.27 -14.60
N MET A 547 -25.39 3.95 -13.87
CA MET A 547 -25.10 5.20 -13.16
C MET A 547 -24.47 4.98 -11.78
N ILE A 548 -23.45 5.77 -11.43
CA ILE A 548 -22.87 5.81 -10.08
C ILE A 548 -23.76 6.67 -9.18
N LEU A 549 -24.14 6.15 -8.01
CA LEU A 549 -25.06 6.80 -7.05
C LEU A 549 -24.35 7.34 -5.79
N GLY A 550 -23.04 7.09 -5.66
CA GLY A 550 -22.22 7.59 -4.56
C GLY A 550 -20.80 7.01 -4.59
N ARG A 551 -19.80 7.87 -4.31
CA ARG A 551 -18.38 7.49 -4.25
C ARG A 551 -17.83 7.68 -2.83
N THR A 552 -16.77 6.94 -2.51
CA THR A 552 -15.93 7.28 -1.34
C THR A 552 -15.01 8.44 -1.72
N GLN A 553 -14.92 9.50 -0.91
CA GLN A 553 -14.09 10.66 -1.27
C GLN A 553 -12.59 10.53 -0.95
N GLY A 554 -12.09 9.36 -0.55
CA GLY A 554 -10.67 9.20 -0.18
C GLY A 554 -10.22 10.04 1.04
N GLN A 555 -11.14 10.84 1.60
CA GLN A 555 -11.03 11.66 2.78
C GLN A 555 -12.47 11.78 3.33
N LEU A 556 -12.72 11.16 4.50
CA LEU A 556 -13.87 11.45 5.37
C LEU A 556 -15.31 11.01 4.97
N ASP A 557 -15.56 9.74 4.59
CA ASP A 557 -16.92 9.21 4.82
C ASP A 557 -17.06 8.91 6.31
N THR A 558 -17.59 9.88 7.05
CA THR A 558 -17.70 9.83 8.51
C THR A 558 -19.08 9.34 8.90
N LEU A 559 -19.12 8.32 9.76
CA LEU A 559 -20.34 7.92 10.44
C LEU A 559 -20.69 9.05 11.41
N ILE A 560 -21.87 9.62 11.27
CA ILE A 560 -22.36 10.71 12.12
C ILE A 560 -23.61 10.25 12.87
N SER A 561 -23.86 10.83 14.05
CA SER A 561 -25.15 10.73 14.72
C SER A 561 -25.92 12.03 14.49
N LYS A 562 -27.11 11.94 13.90
CA LYS A 562 -28.03 13.07 13.73
C LYS A 562 -29.41 12.60 14.21
N ASP A 563 -30.01 13.36 15.12
CA ASP A 563 -31.32 13.06 15.72
C ASP A 563 -31.39 11.65 16.37
N ASN A 564 -30.34 11.26 17.10
CA ASN A 564 -30.16 9.91 17.69
C ASN A 564 -30.17 8.75 16.67
N GLN A 565 -29.96 9.04 15.39
CA GLN A 565 -29.81 8.04 14.34
C GLN A 565 -28.42 8.11 13.72
N LEU A 566 -27.78 6.95 13.58
CA LEU A 566 -26.48 6.83 12.93
C LEU A 566 -26.66 6.90 11.41
N GLN A 567 -25.90 7.76 10.74
CA GLN A 567 -26.01 7.99 9.31
C GLN A 567 -24.63 7.95 8.64
N LEU A 568 -24.57 7.32 7.47
CA LEU A 568 -23.39 7.36 6.59
C LEU A 568 -23.81 7.94 5.24
N HIS A 569 -23.14 9.00 4.80
CA HIS A 569 -23.44 9.68 3.55
C HIS A 569 -22.36 9.41 2.50
N TYR A 570 -22.77 9.03 1.31
CA TYR A 570 -21.95 8.87 0.12
C TYR A 570 -22.26 10.00 -0.87
N PRO A 571 -21.31 10.94 -1.06
CA PRO A 571 -21.54 12.13 -1.87
C PRO A 571 -21.51 11.86 -3.38
N SER A 572 -22.03 12.85 -4.11
CA SER A 572 -22.23 12.91 -5.56
C SER A 572 -20.98 13.34 -6.37
N ILE A 573 -20.97 13.15 -7.70
CA ILE A 573 -19.89 13.49 -8.65
C ILE A 573 -20.17 14.83 -9.38
N GLY A 574 -20.62 15.85 -8.66
CA GLY A 574 -20.93 17.17 -9.24
C GLY A 574 -22.29 17.68 -8.78
N GLN A 575 -22.63 18.91 -9.19
CA GLN A 575 -23.86 19.57 -8.73
C GLN A 575 -25.16 18.88 -9.22
N ASP A 576 -25.10 18.06 -10.29
CA ASP A 576 -26.28 17.44 -10.93
C ASP A 576 -26.37 15.90 -10.79
N TYR A 577 -25.56 15.28 -9.94
CA TYR A 577 -25.55 13.81 -9.75
C TYR A 577 -26.21 13.40 -8.40
N PRO A 578 -26.81 12.20 -8.31
CA PRO A 578 -27.45 11.70 -7.09
C PRO A 578 -26.41 11.31 -6.03
N SER A 579 -26.77 11.48 -4.76
CA SER A 579 -26.03 11.00 -3.58
C SER A 579 -26.75 9.83 -2.92
N THR A 580 -26.11 9.17 -1.95
CA THR A 580 -26.75 8.09 -1.17
C THR A 580 -26.53 8.29 0.33
N THR A 581 -27.57 8.08 1.14
CA THR A 581 -27.49 8.06 2.61
C THR A 581 -27.95 6.71 3.16
N LEU A 582 -27.15 6.14 4.06
CA LEU A 582 -27.49 4.95 4.83
C LEU A 582 -27.89 5.37 6.25
N LEU A 583 -29.07 4.96 6.70
CA LEU A 583 -29.58 5.18 8.04
C LEU A 583 -29.50 3.87 8.82
N PHE A 584 -28.64 3.81 9.82
CA PHE A 584 -28.45 2.60 10.62
C PHE A 584 -29.50 2.50 11.73
N GLN A 585 -30.08 1.31 11.85
CA GLN A 585 -31.10 0.95 12.83
C GLN A 585 -30.63 -0.26 13.62
N CYS A 586 -30.85 -0.23 14.94
CA CYS A 586 -30.54 -1.36 15.79
C CYS A 586 -31.44 -2.56 15.48
N ASP A 587 -30.83 -3.71 15.20
CA ASP A 587 -31.51 -5.00 15.06
C ASP A 587 -30.74 -6.09 15.82
N LEU A 588 -31.35 -6.58 16.91
CA LEU A 588 -30.74 -7.56 17.80
C LEU A 588 -31.10 -9.02 17.45
N HIS A 589 -31.99 -9.24 16.48
CA HIS A 589 -32.40 -10.59 16.06
C HIS A 589 -31.46 -11.19 15.00
N ALA A 590 -30.47 -10.43 14.58
CA ALA A 590 -29.42 -10.81 13.68
C ALA A 590 -28.52 -11.93 14.25
N ILE A 591 -28.38 -13.03 13.50
CA ILE A 591 -27.56 -14.19 13.90
C ILE A 591 -26.06 -13.89 13.86
N HIS A 592 -25.62 -12.97 12.99
CA HIS A 592 -24.21 -12.61 12.81
C HIS A 592 -23.98 -11.11 13.04
N VAL A 593 -22.91 -10.72 13.73
CA VAL A 593 -22.55 -9.30 13.93
C VAL A 593 -22.31 -8.53 12.64
N ASN A 594 -21.87 -9.24 11.60
CA ASN A 594 -21.59 -8.65 10.29
C ASN A 594 -22.81 -8.66 9.38
N SER A 595 -23.98 -9.06 9.90
CA SER A 595 -25.22 -9.01 9.13
C SER A 595 -25.80 -7.60 9.12
N ALA A 596 -26.31 -7.25 7.95
CA ALA A 596 -27.04 -6.03 7.71
C ALA A 596 -28.20 -6.37 6.77
N ARG A 597 -29.42 -6.11 7.22
CA ARG A 597 -30.60 -6.13 6.37
C ARG A 597 -30.81 -4.73 5.84
N ILE A 598 -30.90 -4.59 4.52
CA ILE A 598 -30.90 -3.29 3.88
C ILE A 598 -32.12 -3.15 3.00
N ILE A 599 -32.87 -2.08 3.24
CA ILE A 599 -34.10 -1.79 2.52
C ILE A 599 -34.03 -0.36 1.98
N PHE A 600 -34.57 -0.17 0.78
CA PHE A 600 -34.75 1.16 0.23
C PHE A 600 -35.85 1.89 1.01
N TYR A 601 -35.54 3.10 1.46
CA TYR A 601 -36.46 3.91 2.24
C TYR A 601 -37.17 4.93 1.36
N GLN A 602 -36.42 5.83 0.70
CA GLN A 602 -36.99 6.83 -0.19
C GLN A 602 -35.95 7.47 -1.12
N LEU A 603 -36.42 8.15 -2.17
CA LEU A 603 -35.65 9.10 -2.97
C LEU A 603 -36.11 10.51 -2.62
N THR A 604 -35.19 11.34 -2.14
CA THR A 604 -35.50 12.74 -1.78
C THR A 604 -35.63 13.63 -3.03
N SER A 605 -36.29 14.79 -2.86
CA SER A 605 -36.46 15.80 -3.93
C SER A 605 -35.13 16.36 -4.46
N SER A 606 -34.05 16.27 -3.68
CA SER A 606 -32.69 16.68 -4.07
C SER A 606 -31.90 15.58 -4.79
N GLY A 607 -32.50 14.42 -5.09
CA GLY A 607 -31.82 13.32 -5.77
C GLY A 607 -30.97 12.42 -4.86
N ASN A 608 -31.12 12.51 -3.53
CA ASN A 608 -30.45 11.61 -2.58
C ASN A 608 -31.26 10.33 -2.35
N TYR A 609 -30.64 9.17 -2.57
CA TYR A 609 -31.18 7.84 -2.30
C TYR A 609 -30.97 7.47 -0.83
N VAL A 610 -32.04 7.14 -0.12
CA VAL A 610 -31.97 6.82 1.31
C VAL A 610 -32.28 5.34 1.53
N PHE A 611 -31.43 4.65 2.30
CA PHE A 611 -31.60 3.24 2.66
C PHE A 611 -31.58 3.07 4.18
N ASN A 612 -32.44 2.21 4.71
CA ASN A 612 -32.37 1.78 6.10
C ASN A 612 -31.52 0.51 6.21
N VAL A 613 -30.57 0.51 7.13
CA VAL A 613 -29.64 -0.59 7.41
C VAL A 613 -29.88 -1.10 8.83
N SER A 614 -30.60 -2.21 8.96
CA SER A 614 -30.85 -2.88 10.23
C SER A 614 -29.67 -3.80 10.57
N THR A 615 -28.99 -3.54 11.69
CA THR A 615 -27.78 -4.27 12.10
C THR A 615 -27.59 -4.24 13.63
N PRO A 616 -26.99 -5.29 14.23
CA PRO A 616 -26.68 -5.29 15.66
C PRO A 616 -25.58 -4.28 16.02
N LEU A 617 -24.74 -3.86 15.08
CA LEU A 617 -23.67 -2.89 15.31
C LEU A 617 -24.16 -1.46 15.61
N ALA A 618 -25.43 -1.18 15.28
CA ALA A 618 -26.10 0.09 15.57
C ALA A 618 -26.74 0.12 16.97
N CYS A 619 -26.67 -0.98 17.72
CA CYS A 619 -27.29 -1.08 19.03
C CYS A 619 -26.37 -0.52 20.12
N PRO A 620 -26.89 0.39 20.98
CA PRO A 620 -26.16 0.85 22.16
C PRO A 620 -26.05 -0.27 23.21
N PRO A 621 -25.03 -0.22 24.09
CA PRO A 621 -24.93 -1.14 25.21
C PRO A 621 -26.09 -0.93 26.20
N ARG A 622 -26.65 -2.02 26.75
CA ARG A 622 -27.78 -1.97 27.70
C ARG A 622 -27.81 -3.19 28.62
N SER A 623 -28.40 -3.04 29.80
CA SER A 623 -28.78 -4.19 30.65
C SER A 623 -29.92 -4.96 29.96
N THR A 624 -29.77 -6.27 29.79
CA THR A 624 -30.74 -7.11 29.08
C THR A 624 -31.45 -8.05 30.03
N SER A 625 -32.73 -8.32 29.78
CA SER A 625 -33.45 -9.40 30.48
C SER A 625 -32.71 -10.73 30.28
N CYS A 626 -32.49 -11.46 31.37
CA CYS A 626 -31.77 -12.73 31.38
C CYS A 626 -32.71 -13.93 31.18
N TYR A 627 -33.79 -13.69 30.43
CA TYR A 627 -34.89 -14.61 30.20
C TYR A 627 -35.08 -14.81 28.70
N VAL A 628 -35.32 -16.05 28.29
CA VAL A 628 -35.60 -16.39 26.90
C VAL A 628 -36.75 -17.39 26.83
N GLN A 629 -37.51 -17.33 25.75
CA GLN A 629 -38.59 -18.27 25.44
C GLN A 629 -38.29 -18.93 24.09
N ASP A 630 -38.55 -20.24 23.98
CA ASP A 630 -38.46 -20.95 22.71
C ASP A 630 -39.75 -20.84 21.86
N SER A 631 -39.75 -21.43 20.67
CA SER A 631 -40.92 -21.46 19.79
C SER A 631 -42.06 -22.35 20.30
N ALA A 632 -41.80 -23.25 21.25
CA ALA A 632 -42.79 -24.11 21.88
C ALA A 632 -43.44 -23.45 23.13
N GLY A 633 -42.97 -22.26 23.50
CA GLY A 633 -43.45 -21.51 24.66
C GLY A 633 -42.71 -21.83 25.95
N ASN A 634 -41.72 -22.73 25.95
CA ASN A 634 -40.91 -23.03 27.11
C ASN A 634 -40.06 -21.83 27.49
N HIS A 635 -39.89 -21.66 28.79
CA HIS A 635 -39.17 -20.55 29.36
C HIS A 635 -37.84 -20.99 29.96
N TYR A 636 -36.86 -20.11 29.89
CA TYR A 636 -35.51 -20.36 30.37
C TYR A 636 -35.06 -19.12 31.14
N ASN A 637 -34.79 -19.30 32.43
CA ASN A 637 -34.29 -18.25 33.31
C ASN A 637 -32.80 -18.43 33.55
N LEU A 638 -31.98 -17.58 32.93
CA LEU A 638 -30.52 -17.61 33.04
C LEU A 638 -30.00 -16.74 34.19
N SER A 639 -30.87 -16.09 34.96
CA SER A 639 -30.48 -15.09 35.97
C SER A 639 -29.52 -15.66 37.02
N ASN A 640 -29.66 -16.96 37.35
CA ASN A 640 -28.81 -17.65 38.31
C ASN A 640 -27.37 -17.86 37.82
N LEU A 641 -27.10 -17.65 36.52
CA LEU A 641 -25.75 -17.72 35.96
C LEU A 641 -24.99 -16.40 36.11
N TYR A 642 -25.66 -15.31 36.46
CA TYR A 642 -24.96 -14.09 36.82
C TYR A 642 -24.28 -14.27 38.17
N ARG A 643 -22.96 -14.04 38.20
CA ARG A 643 -22.17 -14.14 39.42
C ARG A 643 -21.92 -12.74 39.97
N SER A 644 -22.27 -12.47 41.23
CA SER A 644 -22.10 -11.15 41.85
C SER A 644 -20.72 -10.92 42.45
N ASN A 645 -20.04 -11.99 42.88
CA ASN A 645 -18.80 -11.91 43.67
C ASN A 645 -17.56 -12.42 42.90
N ASN A 646 -17.75 -13.05 41.75
CA ASN A 646 -16.68 -13.58 40.90
C ASN A 646 -17.14 -13.66 39.44
N ASN A 647 -16.27 -14.06 38.52
CA ASN A 647 -16.60 -14.19 37.10
C ASN A 647 -16.64 -15.68 36.70
N TRP A 648 -17.27 -15.97 35.55
CA TRP A 648 -16.94 -17.19 34.82
C TRP A 648 -15.60 -17.01 34.15
N ASP A 649 -14.73 -18.01 34.20
CA ASP A 649 -13.43 -17.95 33.56
C ASP A 649 -13.13 -19.16 32.68
N ALA A 650 -12.36 -18.91 31.63
CA ALA A 650 -11.80 -19.93 30.75
C ALA A 650 -10.33 -19.60 30.48
N THR A 651 -9.49 -20.62 30.27
CA THR A 651 -8.07 -20.43 29.99
C THR A 651 -7.67 -21.06 28.66
N GLU A 652 -6.77 -20.39 27.95
CA GLU A 652 -6.14 -20.88 26.74
C GLU A 652 -4.63 -20.88 26.94
N ARG A 653 -3.99 -22.03 26.70
CA ARG A 653 -2.53 -22.19 26.78
C ARG A 653 -1.98 -22.54 25.40
N ARG A 654 -1.11 -21.68 24.87
CA ARG A 654 -0.25 -21.96 23.70
C ARG A 654 1.21 -21.68 24.09
N TYR A 655 2.17 -22.32 23.43
CA TYR A 655 3.61 -22.35 23.79
C TYR A 655 4.21 -21.06 24.37
N HIS A 656 3.80 -19.86 23.94
CA HIS A 656 4.29 -18.55 24.42
C HIS A 656 3.20 -17.56 24.86
N ILE A 657 1.94 -18.00 24.99
CA ILE A 657 0.80 -17.13 25.31
C ILE A 657 -0.14 -17.85 26.26
N GLN A 658 -0.46 -17.19 27.38
CA GLN A 658 -1.45 -17.65 28.33
C GLN A 658 -2.54 -16.58 28.45
N PHE A 659 -3.69 -16.86 27.83
CA PHE A 659 -4.87 -16.01 27.94
C PHE A 659 -5.82 -16.57 29.00
N ARG A 660 -6.35 -15.69 29.83
CA ARG A 660 -7.48 -15.96 30.70
C ARG A 660 -8.64 -15.05 30.30
N TYR A 661 -9.79 -15.66 30.06
CA TYR A 661 -11.01 -14.96 29.67
C TYR A 661 -11.92 -14.89 30.90
N TYR A 662 -12.43 -13.70 31.21
CA TYR A 662 -13.39 -13.43 32.28
C TYR A 662 -14.69 -12.95 31.66
N ILE A 663 -15.77 -13.65 31.94
CA ILE A 663 -17.09 -13.42 31.35
C ILE A 663 -18.12 -13.46 32.47
N ASN A 664 -19.16 -12.65 32.36
CA ASN A 664 -20.33 -12.79 33.22
C ASN A 664 -21.57 -12.97 32.33
N ILE A 665 -22.60 -13.65 32.83
CA ILE A 665 -23.79 -13.99 32.04
C ILE A 665 -24.87 -12.94 32.32
N CYS A 666 -25.38 -12.29 31.26
CA CYS A 666 -26.40 -11.23 31.28
C CYS A 666 -26.08 -9.97 32.10
N GLY A 667 -24.89 -9.88 32.69
CA GLY A 667 -24.49 -8.75 33.52
C GLY A 667 -23.01 -8.43 33.34
N PRO A 668 -22.57 -7.30 33.90
CA PRO A 668 -21.20 -6.85 33.72
C PRO A 668 -20.20 -7.79 34.41
N VAL A 669 -18.99 -7.85 33.86
CA VAL A 669 -17.84 -8.53 34.45
C VAL A 669 -17.48 -7.84 35.76
N ASN A 670 -17.32 -8.64 36.83
CA ASN A 670 -16.82 -8.17 38.11
C ASN A 670 -15.35 -7.76 38.00
N PRO A 671 -14.86 -6.84 38.85
CA PRO A 671 -13.48 -6.36 38.80
C PRO A 671 -12.43 -7.48 38.72
N VAL A 672 -11.46 -7.32 37.82
CA VAL A 672 -10.33 -8.25 37.66
C VAL A 672 -9.02 -7.49 37.59
N ASP A 673 -7.96 -8.09 38.14
CA ASP A 673 -6.61 -7.52 38.13
C ASP A 673 -6.04 -7.48 36.68
N GLY A 674 -6.04 -6.28 36.10
CA GLY A 674 -5.52 -5.98 34.77
C GLY A 674 -5.81 -4.51 34.39
N PRO A 675 -4.90 -3.79 33.71
CA PRO A 675 -4.98 -2.32 33.55
C PRO A 675 -6.17 -1.78 32.73
N PHE A 676 -6.89 -2.62 31.97
CA PHE A 676 -8.10 -2.23 31.20
C PHE A 676 -9.38 -2.99 31.58
N CYS A 677 -9.31 -3.96 32.49
CA CYS A 677 -10.48 -4.71 32.96
C CYS A 677 -10.88 -4.37 34.40
N SER A 678 -10.35 -3.25 34.92
CA SER A 678 -10.68 -2.72 36.24
C SER A 678 -11.81 -1.67 36.19
N THR A 679 -12.90 -2.04 36.88
CA THR A 679 -13.79 -1.18 37.70
C THR A 679 -14.52 0.03 37.11
N SER A 680 -14.46 0.36 35.81
CA SER A 680 -15.09 1.62 35.32
C SER A 680 -15.87 1.56 34.00
N THR A 681 -16.02 0.40 33.37
CA THR A 681 -16.76 0.25 32.09
C THR A 681 -18.13 -0.41 32.31
N PRO A 682 -19.22 0.37 32.42
CA PRO A 682 -20.56 -0.20 32.56
C PRO A 682 -20.90 -1.06 31.33
N PHE A 683 -21.65 -2.15 31.55
CA PHE A 683 -22.09 -3.10 30.52
C PHE A 683 -20.99 -3.90 29.82
N LEU A 684 -19.77 -3.98 30.38
CA LEU A 684 -18.72 -4.87 29.87
C LEU A 684 -19.11 -6.33 30.10
N GLY A 685 -19.37 -7.11 29.05
CA GLY A 685 -19.80 -8.51 29.17
C GLY A 685 -18.64 -9.51 29.23
N GLY A 686 -17.47 -9.16 28.71
CA GLY A 686 -16.28 -10.01 28.76
C GLY A 686 -14.96 -9.26 28.70
N CYS A 687 -13.93 -9.84 29.33
CA CYS A 687 -12.54 -9.39 29.31
C CYS A 687 -11.59 -10.54 28.98
N GLN A 688 -10.55 -10.29 28.18
CA GLN A 688 -9.41 -11.18 27.98
C GLN A 688 -8.18 -10.59 28.66
N VAL A 689 -7.45 -11.38 29.44
CA VAL A 689 -6.20 -10.99 30.10
C VAL A 689 -5.06 -11.85 29.60
N ASP A 690 -4.01 -11.21 29.10
CA ASP A 690 -2.71 -11.81 28.82
C ASP A 690 -1.90 -11.84 30.13
N THR A 691 -1.78 -13.02 30.74
CA THR A 691 -1.12 -13.18 32.03
C THR A 691 0.40 -13.10 31.94
N VAL A 692 0.97 -13.11 30.72
CA VAL A 692 2.43 -13.02 30.49
C VAL A 692 2.86 -11.56 30.34
N HIS A 693 2.10 -10.78 29.59
CA HIS A 693 2.43 -9.38 29.29
C HIS A 693 1.67 -8.35 30.15
N ASN A 694 0.75 -8.80 31.00
CA ASN A 694 -0.09 -7.97 31.85
C ASN A 694 -0.93 -6.94 31.06
N ILE A 695 -1.46 -7.35 29.90
CA ILE A 695 -2.32 -6.54 29.03
C ILE A 695 -3.71 -7.17 29.03
N SER A 696 -4.75 -6.34 29.00
CA SER A 696 -6.13 -6.82 28.94
C SER A 696 -6.93 -6.16 27.82
N TYR A 697 -7.91 -6.88 27.28
CA TYR A 697 -8.75 -6.47 26.16
C TYR A 697 -10.24 -6.63 26.49
N ASN A 698 -11.05 -5.64 26.15
CA ASN A 698 -12.50 -5.76 26.12
C ASN A 698 -12.90 -6.70 24.97
N ILE A 699 -13.62 -7.78 25.27
CA ILE A 699 -14.06 -8.75 24.25
C ILE A 699 -15.55 -8.64 23.90
N GLY A 700 -16.27 -7.67 24.48
CA GLY A 700 -17.62 -7.29 24.07
C GLY A 700 -18.43 -6.62 25.18
N TYR A 701 -19.30 -5.71 24.79
CA TYR A 701 -20.36 -5.13 25.62
C TYR A 701 -21.67 -5.91 25.50
N ILE A 702 -22.46 -5.87 26.56
CA ILE A 702 -23.81 -6.42 26.62
C ILE A 702 -24.73 -5.55 25.76
N ALA A 703 -25.30 -6.11 24.71
CA ALA A 703 -26.16 -5.38 23.77
C ALA A 703 -27.49 -6.10 23.46
N SER A 704 -27.49 -7.44 23.45
CA SER A 704 -28.65 -8.27 23.09
C SER A 704 -29.09 -9.21 24.21
N PRO A 705 -30.41 -9.44 24.38
CA PRO A 705 -30.90 -10.53 25.22
C PRO A 705 -30.48 -11.91 24.66
N PRO A 706 -30.55 -12.98 25.48
CA PRO A 706 -30.32 -14.35 25.02
C PRO A 706 -31.37 -14.78 23.97
N ILE A 707 -30.94 -15.61 23.01
CA ILE A 707 -31.79 -16.11 21.91
C ILE A 707 -31.78 -17.64 21.92
N PHE A 708 -32.96 -18.28 21.85
CA PHE A 708 -33.08 -19.73 21.71
C PHE A 708 -33.14 -20.12 20.24
N LYS A 709 -32.27 -21.03 19.81
CA LYS A 709 -32.23 -21.54 18.43
C LYS A 709 -31.52 -22.90 18.38
N ASN A 710 -32.02 -23.84 17.57
CA ASN A 710 -31.38 -25.16 17.37
C ASN A 710 -31.04 -25.85 18.70
N ASP A 711 -32.00 -25.91 19.63
CA ASP A 711 -31.89 -26.53 20.96
C ASP A 711 -30.74 -25.99 21.83
N ARG A 712 -30.33 -24.74 21.58
CA ARG A 712 -29.30 -24.04 22.35
C ARG A 712 -29.69 -22.60 22.59
N ILE A 713 -29.19 -22.04 23.68
CA ILE A 713 -29.33 -20.62 23.97
C ILE A 713 -28.03 -19.92 23.61
N TYR A 714 -28.13 -18.83 22.86
CA TYR A 714 -27.00 -18.01 22.44
C TYR A 714 -27.05 -16.68 23.18
N LEU A 715 -25.95 -16.34 23.84
CA LEU A 715 -25.75 -15.03 24.44
C LEU A 715 -24.56 -14.35 23.76
N ARG A 716 -24.76 -13.10 23.32
CA ARG A 716 -23.78 -12.41 22.48
C ARG A 716 -23.40 -11.05 23.03
N TYR A 717 -22.09 -10.81 23.10
CA TYR A 717 -21.49 -9.52 23.43
C TYR A 717 -20.72 -8.98 22.24
N ILE A 718 -20.86 -7.68 21.97
CA ILE A 718 -20.42 -7.07 20.71
C ILE A 718 -19.66 -5.77 20.98
N ASN A 719 -19.02 -5.21 19.94
CA ASN A 719 -18.36 -3.90 20.01
C ASN A 719 -17.24 -3.78 21.07
N GLY A 720 -16.51 -4.85 21.34
CA GLY A 720 -15.31 -4.83 22.19
C GLY A 720 -14.14 -4.04 21.59
N ASP A 721 -12.92 -4.28 22.06
CA ASP A 721 -11.73 -3.61 21.57
C ASP A 721 -11.43 -3.97 20.13
N LEU A 722 -10.78 -3.05 19.43
CA LEU A 722 -10.37 -3.26 18.05
C LEU A 722 -9.33 -4.40 17.99
N CYS A 723 -9.56 -5.36 17.12
CA CYS A 723 -8.66 -6.47 16.84
C CYS A 723 -8.37 -6.53 15.33
N HIS A 724 -7.15 -6.96 14.99
CA HIS A 724 -6.63 -6.92 13.62
C HIS A 724 -6.84 -5.57 12.89
N HIS A 725 -7.02 -4.48 13.67
CA HIS A 725 -7.37 -3.14 13.23
C HIS A 725 -8.56 -3.03 12.27
N ARG A 726 -9.46 -4.02 12.30
CA ARG A 726 -10.60 -4.13 11.38
C ARG A 726 -11.88 -4.55 12.09
N TYR A 727 -11.80 -5.55 12.95
CA TYR A 727 -12.96 -6.08 13.64
C TYR A 727 -12.99 -5.58 15.07
N ARG A 728 -14.19 -5.57 15.66
CA ARG A 728 -14.39 -5.39 17.08
C ARG A 728 -14.42 -6.80 17.68
N ARG A 729 -13.66 -7.01 18.75
CA ARG A 729 -13.80 -8.25 19.53
C ARG A 729 -15.26 -8.45 19.92
N SER A 730 -15.73 -9.67 19.77
CA SER A 730 -17.08 -10.07 20.16
C SER A 730 -17.05 -11.44 20.80
N THR A 731 -18.00 -11.71 21.67
CA THR A 731 -18.09 -12.97 22.42
C THR A 731 -19.44 -13.61 22.15
N THR A 732 -19.43 -14.90 21.83
CA THR A 732 -20.65 -15.70 21.70
C THR A 732 -20.56 -16.88 22.66
N ILE A 733 -21.49 -16.94 23.60
CA ILE A 733 -21.60 -18.00 24.60
C ILE A 733 -22.79 -18.88 24.19
N GLN A 734 -22.52 -20.16 24.00
CA GLN A 734 -23.55 -21.16 23.74
C GLN A 734 -23.84 -21.90 25.04
N LEU A 735 -25.06 -21.75 25.55
CA LEU A 735 -25.54 -22.51 26.68
C LEU A 735 -26.23 -23.78 26.20
N ILE A 736 -25.82 -24.91 26.80
CA ILE A 736 -26.24 -26.25 26.44
C ILE A 736 -26.94 -26.86 27.66
N CYS A 737 -28.17 -27.36 27.46
CA CYS A 737 -28.90 -28.06 28.53
C CYS A 737 -28.09 -29.25 29.04
N SER A 738 -27.93 -29.33 30.35
CA SER A 738 -27.29 -30.43 31.05
C SER A 738 -27.79 -30.49 32.48
N ASP A 739 -27.91 -31.69 33.05
CA ASP A 739 -28.31 -31.87 34.45
C ASP A 739 -27.24 -31.42 35.46
N VAL A 740 -26.05 -31.06 34.98
CA VAL A 740 -24.91 -30.62 35.80
C VAL A 740 -24.44 -29.24 35.35
N GLU A 741 -24.09 -28.39 36.31
CA GLU A 741 -23.45 -27.10 36.02
C GLU A 741 -21.96 -27.31 35.70
N GLY A 742 -21.62 -27.18 34.41
CA GLY A 742 -20.26 -27.32 33.91
C GLY A 742 -19.43 -26.03 34.05
N ARG A 743 -18.16 -26.12 33.65
CA ARG A 743 -17.27 -24.96 33.55
C ARG A 743 -17.42 -24.25 32.21
N LEU A 744 -17.11 -22.95 32.17
CA LEU A 744 -16.99 -22.20 30.91
C LEU A 744 -15.76 -22.70 30.14
N THR A 745 -15.94 -23.07 28.88
CA THR A 745 -14.85 -23.57 28.03
C THR A 745 -14.66 -22.70 26.80
N PHE A 746 -13.41 -22.35 26.51
CA PHE A 746 -13.05 -21.67 25.27
C PHE A 746 -12.98 -22.70 24.14
N SER A 747 -13.68 -22.42 23.04
CA SER A 747 -13.65 -23.27 21.85
C SER A 747 -12.58 -22.82 20.87
N HIS A 748 -12.78 -21.65 20.28
CA HIS A 748 -11.90 -21.06 19.28
C HIS A 748 -12.21 -19.58 19.10
N GLU A 749 -11.27 -18.88 18.48
CA GLU A 749 -11.43 -17.53 17.96
C GLU A 749 -11.60 -17.60 16.44
N THR A 750 -12.60 -16.89 15.90
CA THR A 750 -12.77 -16.76 14.45
C THR A 750 -11.78 -15.74 13.88
N TYR A 751 -11.54 -15.75 12.57
CA TYR A 751 -10.72 -14.72 11.89
C TYR A 751 -11.26 -13.28 12.04
N GLN A 752 -12.49 -13.13 12.54
CA GLN A 752 -13.16 -11.85 12.80
C GLN A 752 -13.11 -11.45 14.28
N CYS A 753 -12.30 -12.15 15.09
CA CYS A 753 -12.19 -12.00 16.54
C CYS A 753 -13.52 -12.19 17.28
N GLU A 754 -14.30 -13.16 16.82
CA GLU A 754 -15.42 -13.68 17.60
C GLU A 754 -14.92 -14.85 18.45
N TYR A 755 -14.97 -14.70 19.77
CA TYR A 755 -14.57 -15.72 20.73
C TYR A 755 -15.78 -16.58 21.07
N ILE A 756 -15.66 -17.89 20.79
CA ILE A 756 -16.76 -18.85 21.00
C ILE A 756 -16.53 -19.62 22.30
N PHE A 757 -17.53 -19.62 23.17
CA PHE A 757 -17.53 -20.34 24.44
C PHE A 757 -18.70 -21.31 24.56
N PHE A 758 -18.51 -22.40 25.29
CA PHE A 758 -19.56 -23.33 25.68
C PHE A 758 -19.73 -23.34 27.20
N LEU A 759 -21.00 -23.36 27.64
CA LEU A 759 -21.38 -23.55 29.04
C LEU A 759 -22.51 -24.59 29.12
N GLN A 760 -22.24 -25.72 29.77
CA GLN A 760 -23.28 -26.70 30.11
C GLN A 760 -23.93 -26.29 31.42
N THR A 761 -25.26 -26.22 31.47
CA THR A 761 -25.96 -25.78 32.67
C THR A 761 -27.42 -26.23 32.72
N PRO A 762 -27.96 -26.54 33.92
CA PRO A 762 -29.39 -26.80 34.10
C PRO A 762 -30.27 -25.61 33.71
N ALA A 763 -29.76 -24.37 33.82
CA ALA A 763 -30.51 -23.17 33.44
C ALA A 763 -30.82 -23.08 31.93
N ALA A 764 -30.12 -23.88 31.10
CA ALA A 764 -30.38 -23.98 29.67
C ALA A 764 -31.38 -25.11 29.33
N CYS A 765 -31.88 -25.84 30.33
CA CYS A 765 -32.95 -26.80 30.17
C CYS A 765 -34.31 -26.12 30.34
N PRO A 766 -35.37 -26.58 29.64
CA PRO A 766 -36.69 -26.00 29.74
C PRO A 766 -37.20 -26.14 31.17
N THR A 767 -37.56 -25.03 31.82
CA THR A 767 -38.23 -25.10 33.13
C THR A 767 -39.64 -25.66 32.91
N PRO A 768 -40.05 -26.75 33.56
CA PRO A 768 -41.42 -27.24 33.48
C PRO A 768 -42.34 -26.15 34.03
N SER A 769 -43.26 -25.63 33.22
CA SER A 769 -44.31 -24.74 33.73
C SER A 769 -45.30 -25.56 34.55
N THR A 770 -45.24 -25.47 35.87
CA THR A 770 -46.28 -26.01 36.74
C THR A 770 -47.42 -24.99 36.83
N VAL A 771 -48.61 -25.38 36.38
CA VAL A 771 -49.81 -24.56 36.54
C VAL A 771 -50.34 -24.76 37.95
N GLY A 772 -50.19 -23.73 38.78
CA GLY A 772 -50.78 -23.65 40.11
C GLY A 772 -52.29 -23.39 40.08
N GLN A 773 -52.97 -23.71 41.17
CA GLN A 773 -54.38 -23.35 41.39
C GLN A 773 -54.51 -22.52 42.67
N GLN A 774 -55.55 -21.69 42.76
CA GLN A 774 -55.85 -20.92 43.97
C GLN A 774 -54.68 -20.06 44.50
N CYS A 775 -54.02 -19.32 43.60
CA CYS A 775 -52.92 -18.41 43.96
C CYS A 775 -51.63 -19.07 44.48
N GLN A 776 -51.56 -20.41 44.43
CA GLN A 776 -50.41 -21.18 44.87
C GLN A 776 -49.83 -21.98 43.70
N ALA A 777 -48.50 -22.00 43.56
CA ALA A 777 -47.79 -22.80 42.57
C ALA A 777 -46.65 -23.60 43.21
N PHE A 778 -46.57 -24.89 42.90
CA PHE A 778 -45.49 -25.76 43.37
C PHE A 778 -44.33 -25.75 42.38
N ASP A 779 -43.13 -25.48 42.88
CA ASP A 779 -41.90 -25.56 42.13
C ASP A 779 -41.25 -26.94 42.32
N PRO A 780 -41.27 -27.81 41.30
CA PRO A 780 -40.71 -29.15 41.40
C PRO A 780 -39.18 -29.14 41.46
N THR A 781 -38.52 -28.06 41.02
CA THR A 781 -37.06 -27.92 41.02
C THR A 781 -36.53 -27.55 42.40
N PHE A 782 -37.21 -26.67 43.13
CA PHE A 782 -36.80 -26.24 44.48
C PHE A 782 -37.61 -26.88 45.62
N HIS A 783 -38.60 -27.71 45.29
CA HIS A 783 -39.53 -28.33 46.24
C HIS A 783 -40.19 -27.31 47.17
N HIS A 784 -40.62 -26.19 46.60
CA HIS A 784 -41.15 -25.05 47.34
C HIS A 784 -42.51 -24.62 46.78
N TYR A 785 -43.40 -24.10 47.64
CA TYR A 785 -44.68 -23.53 47.24
C TYR A 785 -44.58 -22.00 47.24
N TYR A 786 -44.84 -21.40 46.09
CA TYR A 786 -45.05 -19.96 45.99
C TYR A 786 -46.53 -19.67 46.23
N ASP A 787 -46.86 -19.03 47.36
CA ASP A 787 -48.20 -18.58 47.71
C ASP A 787 -48.29 -17.06 47.61
N LEU A 788 -49.03 -16.56 46.62
CA LEU A 788 -49.23 -15.12 46.40
C LEU A 788 -50.48 -14.58 47.10
N SER A 789 -51.18 -15.40 47.91
CA SER A 789 -52.46 -15.01 48.53
C SER A 789 -52.32 -13.80 49.45
N SER A 790 -51.12 -13.59 50.01
CA SER A 790 -50.79 -12.40 50.82
C SER A 790 -50.83 -11.08 50.04
N LEU A 791 -50.72 -11.13 48.70
CA LEU A 791 -50.82 -9.98 47.81
C LEU A 791 -52.25 -9.70 47.36
N SER A 792 -53.22 -10.52 47.78
CA SER A 792 -54.64 -10.27 47.57
C SER A 792 -55.09 -9.14 48.49
N ASN A 793 -55.33 -7.96 47.93
CA ASN A 793 -55.80 -6.79 48.68
C ASN A 793 -57.29 -6.46 48.45
N PHE A 794 -58.16 -6.84 49.39
CA PHE A 794 -59.60 -6.59 49.31
C PHE A 794 -59.99 -5.11 49.46
N LYS A 795 -59.07 -4.25 49.90
CA LYS A 795 -59.35 -2.84 50.25
C LYS A 795 -58.97 -1.87 49.13
N SER A 796 -57.95 -2.18 48.33
CA SER A 796 -57.47 -1.27 47.29
C SER A 796 -56.71 -2.00 46.18
N ASP A 797 -56.82 -1.51 44.95
CA ASP A 797 -56.02 -1.98 43.81
C ASP A 797 -54.60 -1.41 43.81
N TYR A 798 -53.63 -2.19 43.32
CA TYR A 798 -52.26 -1.74 43.09
C TYR A 798 -52.19 -0.88 41.83
N ASN A 799 -51.51 0.26 41.90
CA ASN A 799 -51.32 1.17 40.77
C ASN A 799 -49.89 1.11 40.24
N VAL A 800 -49.72 0.81 38.95
CA VAL A 800 -48.42 0.77 38.25
C VAL A 800 -48.39 1.83 37.16
N MET A 801 -47.41 2.74 37.23
CA MET A 801 -47.25 3.82 36.25
C MET A 801 -46.14 3.44 35.25
N VAL A 802 -46.52 3.17 33.99
CA VAL A 802 -45.58 2.70 32.95
C VAL A 802 -45.04 3.85 32.10
N SER A 803 -45.80 4.96 32.01
CA SER A 803 -45.37 6.23 31.42
C SER A 803 -46.15 7.38 32.06
N ASN A 804 -45.73 8.64 31.85
CA ASN A 804 -46.47 9.81 32.36
C ASN A 804 -47.94 9.88 31.88
N LYS A 805 -48.33 9.04 30.90
CA LYS A 805 -49.67 9.01 30.32
C LYS A 805 -50.49 7.77 30.67
N THR A 806 -49.93 6.67 31.16
CA THR A 806 -50.68 5.40 31.34
C THR A 806 -50.48 4.80 32.73
N ILE A 807 -51.59 4.51 33.41
CA ILE A 807 -51.63 3.85 34.71
C ILE A 807 -52.39 2.53 34.59
N TYR A 808 -51.84 1.48 35.18
CA TYR A 808 -52.49 0.18 35.31
C TYR A 808 -52.93 -0.02 36.77
N ARG A 809 -54.21 -0.35 36.97
CA ARG A 809 -54.74 -0.92 38.22
C ARG A 809 -54.72 -2.42 38.12
N LEU A 810 -54.30 -3.11 39.17
CA LEU A 810 -54.30 -4.56 39.22
C LEU A 810 -54.53 -5.06 40.65
N ASN A 811 -55.11 -6.25 40.78
CA ASN A 811 -55.21 -6.96 42.04
C ASN A 811 -54.71 -8.40 41.83
N ILE A 812 -54.02 -8.96 42.82
CA ILE A 812 -53.38 -10.25 42.70
C ILE A 812 -54.28 -11.32 43.30
N CYS A 813 -54.58 -12.35 42.52
CA CYS A 813 -55.39 -13.51 42.92
C CYS A 813 -56.85 -13.22 43.31
N GLN A 814 -57.36 -12.06 42.93
CA GLN A 814 -58.77 -11.71 43.03
C GLN A 814 -59.12 -10.62 42.01
N PRO A 815 -60.42 -10.34 41.79
CA PRO A 815 -60.85 -9.23 40.95
C PRO A 815 -60.42 -7.87 41.52
N LEU A 816 -60.41 -6.85 40.65
CA LEU A 816 -60.21 -5.47 41.06
C LEU A 816 -61.29 -5.04 42.06
N VAL A 817 -60.88 -4.28 43.08
CA VAL A 817 -61.78 -3.61 44.03
C VAL A 817 -62.63 -2.58 43.30
N VAL A 818 -62.04 -1.85 42.35
CA VAL A 818 -62.77 -0.97 41.44
C VAL A 818 -62.83 -1.59 40.04
N PRO A 819 -64.01 -2.04 39.57
CA PRO A 819 -64.18 -2.71 38.29
C PRO A 819 -63.59 -1.93 37.11
N CYS A 820 -63.08 -2.66 36.12
CA CYS A 820 -62.65 -2.08 34.87
C CYS A 820 -63.84 -1.98 33.92
N GLY A 821 -64.47 -0.81 33.84
CA GLY A 821 -65.70 -0.65 33.07
C GLY A 821 -66.85 -1.45 33.68
N THR A 822 -67.50 -2.31 32.89
CA THR A 822 -68.66 -3.12 33.32
C THR A 822 -68.28 -4.51 33.83
N ASP A 823 -67.02 -4.95 33.67
CA ASP A 823 -66.60 -6.28 34.06
C ASP A 823 -66.12 -6.32 35.53
N LYS A 824 -66.86 -7.07 36.36
CA LYS A 824 -66.57 -7.26 37.78
C LYS A 824 -65.55 -8.37 38.06
N SER A 825 -65.14 -9.11 37.02
CA SER A 825 -64.18 -10.22 37.13
C SER A 825 -62.77 -9.86 36.68
N SER A 826 -62.58 -8.63 36.18
CA SER A 826 -61.28 -8.16 35.70
C SER A 826 -60.25 -8.11 36.84
N GLY A 827 -59.08 -8.72 36.63
CA GLY A 827 -57.94 -8.64 37.56
C GLY A 827 -56.96 -7.49 37.28
N ALA A 828 -57.06 -6.83 36.13
CA ALA A 828 -56.26 -5.66 35.77
C ALA A 828 -57.00 -4.71 34.80
N CYS A 829 -56.67 -3.42 34.87
CA CYS A 829 -57.31 -2.35 34.10
C CYS A 829 -56.29 -1.27 33.72
N SER A 830 -56.23 -0.85 32.45
CA SER A 830 -55.41 0.26 32.02
C SER A 830 -56.24 1.52 31.79
N TYR A 831 -55.71 2.69 32.15
CA TYR A 831 -56.30 3.97 31.80
C TYR A 831 -55.23 5.03 31.52
N ASN A 832 -55.54 5.96 30.63
CA ASN A 832 -54.64 7.07 30.29
C ASN A 832 -55.00 8.33 31.09
N LYS A 833 -54.00 9.00 31.68
CA LYS A 833 -54.16 10.33 32.26
C LYS A 833 -54.46 11.31 31.13
N GLY A 834 -55.75 11.64 30.97
CA GLY A 834 -56.23 12.61 29.97
C GLY A 834 -57.71 12.49 29.59
N TRP A 835 -58.42 11.44 30.02
CA TRP A 835 -59.84 11.24 29.68
C TRP A 835 -60.75 11.28 30.92
N PHE A 836 -60.65 12.38 31.68
CA PHE A 836 -61.72 12.85 32.56
C PHE A 836 -61.69 14.38 32.54
N ASN A 837 -62.56 14.97 31.74
CA ASN A 837 -63.30 16.18 32.11
C ASN A 837 -64.69 15.71 32.55
#